data_AF-G0U734-F1
#
_entry.id   AF-G0U734-F1
#
_cell.length_a   1.000
_cell.length_b   1.000
_cell.length_c   1.000
_cell.angle_alpha   90.00
_cell.angle_beta   90.00
_cell.angle_gamma   90.00
#
_symmetry.space_group_name_H-M   'P 1'
#
loop_
_entity.id
_entity.type
_entity.pdbx_description
1 polymer ?
#
loop_
_entity_poly.entity_id
_entity_poly.type
_entity_poly.pdbx_seq_one_letter_code
_entity_poly.pdbx_strand_id
1 'polypeptide(L)'
;MSIENFVHLLSSMYTTQDNETRQMYTLELLKAEDRLNQEELRDIGVGLLSNSAYGLAIQAYGAVLLRRAIESGRIRASSLPYNELITWYLEERTLSRLVCSDIVDLITECMVHEWPERCSNLMEQICPSFAQLAHHPRKVSLLSSLVTRCTEPHAFKVPVDRMKKLMDAIKVHSRAILIEVIQALFDIYTAAGGADNCAPSPGTEETISGCLLIIGSVAPLIPLKHWEALGISSTLKALLKWRAVARDTMSSLIVILRCDRLSRPQSPPEEAMQSTVTSVTHTIWLELLNAALCSTEWWLAERNYSILEEITELVLEAPGTVINSVTPLLSQVCLHILSLPSIYLASSACSILRRLGDAVFTHINPADLMTRMALLVPKNKFHLKLGTDREGMLLSEQQYGSIDAFEQGFAEFRSLAGQLLSAAARIYPVVSNQFVLQLIAALCDADGTAEDPRTNLGFVTQQSPTFIAWEATQFLVTSLSESFRHSSEYLPYVINELASKQPSDMVIYPVYLNLVSLLWNCRDATALGVWEGTVNIIINSLMCRPKNFGDIDVMSARKRAITLLVTACTNHAEKLKNLSAGFIQQLERVLMLPFTVPQERILLYEAMAAFTKVLPVDEAEQRLQTFLQPIASILAERVRGMDQQIFNDMIIASTKSHYELRDLVCDSLNIMAGVLRHCNTSSCVTEILTGVMPFIVQLVDFAHSMHVGGLPFPYCNIDEMSSAERQQLLPNGSRRNMGSNQKKCPLQRARGALMSLRTALYQLVGSLSVFFPRENVRNMLDILATVIHTLSVNVVRHLVSQCLLPIAKANEALVEVVLPACTAFYKHRAQHRTQRPEDEVIENKQIFHLSKEIFTFIRLEVLNLKRLDGNVRFTQSVLDLLLSTLRCGVNVGEATRLITTTLTSCMDDATLNATDRSIMLETAVHAYGCMLDFVVGADDDKLPPRQREQLASSLADMYLTSYPLYAPSIRARYQQERVEELNAHLAISARMDTKRRRFREFILQKTGDTVDTRLSACS
;
A
#
# COMPACT_ATOMS: atom_id res chain seq x y z
N MET A 1 -39.62 -41.87 -7.05
CA MET A 1 -39.48 -41.51 -8.50
C MET A 1 -38.69 -42.61 -9.22
N SER A 2 -38.97 -42.94 -10.48
CA SER A 2 -38.22 -44.01 -11.18
C SER A 2 -36.85 -43.53 -11.68
N ILE A 3 -35.86 -44.43 -11.70
CA ILE A 3 -34.51 -44.17 -12.22
C ILE A 3 -34.53 -43.72 -13.69
N GLU A 4 -35.47 -44.25 -14.48
CA GLU A 4 -35.66 -43.92 -15.89
C GLU A 4 -36.02 -42.43 -16.10
N ASN A 5 -36.82 -41.84 -15.21
CA ASN A 5 -37.15 -40.42 -15.25
C ASN A 5 -35.91 -39.56 -14.91
N PHE A 6 -35.06 -40.02 -14.00
CA PHE A 6 -33.80 -39.36 -13.66
C PHE A 6 -32.80 -39.41 -14.82
N VAL A 7 -32.68 -40.58 -15.47
CA VAL A 7 -31.87 -40.75 -16.68
C VAL A 7 -32.38 -39.86 -17.80
N HIS A 8 -33.70 -39.75 -17.99
CA HIS A 8 -34.29 -38.86 -18.99
C HIS A 8 -33.94 -37.39 -18.72
N LEU A 9 -34.14 -36.89 -17.49
CA LEU A 9 -33.81 -35.51 -17.12
C LEU A 9 -32.31 -35.20 -17.32
N LEU A 10 -31.43 -36.09 -16.87
CA LEU A 10 -29.99 -35.95 -17.06
C LEU A 10 -29.60 -36.02 -18.54
N SER A 11 -30.16 -36.96 -19.31
CA SER A 11 -29.94 -37.06 -20.76
C SER A 11 -30.35 -35.79 -21.47
N SER A 12 -31.55 -35.26 -21.17
CA SER A 12 -32.05 -34.02 -21.76
C SER A 12 -31.19 -32.82 -21.36
N MET A 13 -30.74 -32.72 -20.11
CA MET A 13 -29.85 -31.66 -19.64
C MET A 13 -28.50 -31.67 -20.38
N TYR A 14 -27.88 -32.85 -20.54
CA TYR A 14 -26.56 -32.97 -21.18
C TYR A 14 -26.60 -32.89 -22.71
N THR A 15 -27.72 -33.21 -23.35
CA THR A 15 -27.87 -33.21 -24.83
C THR A 15 -28.40 -31.89 -25.40
N THR A 16 -29.06 -31.07 -24.58
CA THR A 16 -29.65 -29.80 -25.03
C THR A 16 -28.58 -28.74 -25.32
N GLN A 17 -28.67 -28.08 -26.48
CA GLN A 17 -27.77 -26.97 -26.88
C GLN A 17 -28.27 -25.58 -26.45
N ASP A 18 -29.55 -25.44 -26.12
CA ASP A 18 -30.16 -24.21 -25.61
C ASP A 18 -29.94 -24.04 -24.09
N ASN A 19 -29.43 -22.87 -23.68
CA ASN A 19 -29.09 -22.60 -22.29
C ASN A 19 -30.33 -22.43 -21.39
N GLU A 20 -31.42 -21.84 -21.91
CA GLU A 20 -32.66 -21.66 -21.12
C GLU A 20 -33.32 -23.01 -20.82
N THR A 21 -33.42 -23.86 -21.85
CA THR A 21 -33.95 -25.22 -21.72
C THR A 21 -33.05 -26.08 -20.81
N ARG A 22 -31.71 -25.96 -20.90
CA ARG A 22 -30.78 -26.63 -19.98
C ARG A 22 -31.01 -26.18 -18.53
N GLN A 23 -31.17 -24.88 -18.29
CA GLN A 23 -31.44 -24.33 -16.96
C GLN A 23 -32.76 -24.86 -16.39
N MET A 24 -33.82 -24.98 -17.21
CA MET A 24 -35.07 -25.59 -16.78
C MET A 24 -34.89 -27.05 -16.35
N TYR A 25 -34.20 -27.87 -17.14
CA TYR A 25 -33.91 -29.26 -16.76
C TYR A 25 -33.04 -29.37 -15.51
N THR A 26 -32.06 -28.47 -15.32
CA THR A 26 -31.26 -28.42 -14.08
C THR A 26 -32.14 -28.07 -12.86
N LEU A 27 -33.06 -27.12 -12.99
CA LEU A 27 -33.99 -26.77 -11.91
C LEU A 27 -34.96 -27.92 -11.58
N GLU A 28 -35.45 -28.63 -12.60
CA GLU A 28 -36.29 -29.81 -12.40
C GLU A 28 -35.53 -30.97 -11.73
N LEU A 29 -34.26 -31.17 -12.12
CA LEU A 29 -33.37 -32.15 -11.50
C LEU A 29 -33.13 -31.83 -10.02
N LEU A 30 -32.80 -30.59 -9.67
CA LEU A 30 -32.61 -30.17 -8.28
C LEU A 30 -33.91 -30.35 -7.45
N LYS A 31 -35.06 -29.95 -8.00
CA LYS A 31 -36.36 -30.17 -7.36
C LYS A 31 -36.68 -31.67 -7.19
N ALA A 32 -36.24 -32.50 -8.12
CA ALA A 32 -36.39 -33.94 -8.03
C ALA A 32 -35.50 -34.50 -6.91
N GLU A 33 -34.23 -34.08 -6.82
CA GLU A 33 -33.30 -34.47 -5.75
C GLU A 33 -33.82 -34.13 -4.34
N ASP A 34 -34.41 -32.95 -4.17
CA ASP A 34 -34.95 -32.51 -2.88
C ASP A 34 -36.16 -33.35 -2.42
N ARG A 35 -36.88 -33.97 -3.35
CA ARG A 35 -38.08 -34.78 -3.06
C ARG A 35 -37.78 -36.24 -2.75
N LEU A 36 -36.58 -36.73 -3.07
CA LEU A 36 -36.20 -38.13 -2.85
C LEU A 36 -36.04 -38.42 -1.35
N ASN A 37 -36.57 -39.54 -0.89
CA ASN A 37 -36.28 -40.02 0.46
C ASN A 37 -34.89 -40.70 0.53
N GLN A 38 -34.46 -41.11 1.72
CA GLN A 38 -33.12 -41.70 1.93
C GLN A 38 -32.88 -42.98 1.11
N GLU A 39 -33.89 -43.85 1.01
CA GLU A 39 -33.80 -45.12 0.26
C GLU A 39 -33.78 -44.86 -1.25
N GLU A 40 -34.66 -43.97 -1.73
CA GLU A 40 -34.69 -43.59 -3.15
C GLU A 40 -33.40 -42.91 -3.61
N LEU A 41 -32.80 -42.03 -2.80
CA LEU A 41 -31.50 -41.43 -3.10
C LEU A 41 -30.40 -42.47 -3.24
N ARG A 42 -30.40 -43.48 -2.37
CA ARG A 42 -29.43 -44.57 -2.40
C ARG A 42 -29.63 -45.43 -3.63
N ASP A 43 -30.85 -45.88 -3.88
CA ASP A 43 -31.18 -46.81 -4.96
C ASP A 43 -31.00 -46.17 -6.33
N ILE A 44 -31.41 -44.91 -6.49
CA ILE A 44 -31.18 -44.14 -7.72
C ILE A 44 -29.68 -43.86 -7.88
N GLY A 45 -28.98 -43.40 -6.83
CA GLY A 45 -27.55 -43.10 -6.91
C GLY A 45 -26.69 -44.32 -7.26
N VAL A 46 -26.92 -45.45 -6.60
CA VAL A 46 -26.24 -46.73 -6.88
C VAL A 46 -26.67 -47.29 -8.25
N GLY A 47 -27.95 -47.19 -8.60
CA GLY A 47 -28.47 -47.62 -9.89
C GLY A 47 -27.86 -46.85 -11.07
N LEU A 48 -27.64 -45.54 -10.91
CA LEU A 48 -26.96 -44.71 -11.90
C LEU A 48 -25.47 -45.06 -11.99
N LEU A 49 -24.80 -45.21 -10.83
CA LEU A 49 -23.36 -45.49 -10.78
C LEU A 49 -23.00 -46.88 -11.32
N SER A 50 -23.87 -47.87 -11.12
CA SER A 50 -23.63 -49.26 -11.51
C SER A 50 -23.87 -49.55 -12.99
N ASN A 51 -24.57 -48.66 -13.72
CA ASN A 51 -24.99 -48.93 -15.09
C ASN A 51 -24.29 -48.02 -16.12
N SER A 52 -23.31 -48.57 -16.83
CA SER A 52 -22.58 -47.87 -17.89
C SER A 52 -23.39 -47.61 -19.17
N ALA A 53 -24.53 -48.29 -19.35
CA ALA A 53 -25.37 -48.16 -20.55
C ALA A 53 -26.08 -46.80 -20.66
N TYR A 54 -26.24 -46.07 -19.55
CA TYR A 54 -26.85 -44.74 -19.53
C TYR A 54 -25.89 -43.61 -19.97
N GLY A 55 -24.62 -43.93 -20.22
CA GLY A 55 -23.60 -42.96 -20.61
C GLY A 55 -22.77 -42.46 -19.43
N LEU A 56 -21.51 -42.11 -19.72
CA LEU A 56 -20.49 -41.84 -18.69
C LEU A 56 -20.83 -40.66 -17.76
N ALA A 57 -21.46 -39.60 -18.29
CA ALA A 57 -21.85 -38.43 -17.50
C ALA A 57 -22.98 -38.75 -16.52
N ILE A 58 -23.93 -39.60 -16.94
CA ILE A 58 -25.05 -40.03 -16.09
C ILE A 58 -24.57 -41.03 -15.03
N GLN A 59 -23.65 -41.91 -15.40
CA GLN A 59 -22.98 -42.81 -14.47
C GLN A 59 -22.19 -42.04 -13.39
N ALA A 60 -21.41 -41.05 -13.79
CA ALA A 60 -20.66 -40.16 -12.89
C ALA A 60 -21.59 -39.37 -11.95
N TYR A 61 -22.74 -38.92 -12.45
CA TYR A 61 -23.75 -38.23 -11.65
C TYR A 61 -24.26 -39.06 -10.46
N GLY A 62 -24.32 -40.39 -10.60
CA GLY A 62 -24.66 -41.30 -9.49
C GLY A 62 -23.74 -41.11 -8.28
N ALA A 63 -22.43 -40.98 -8.51
CA ALA A 63 -21.47 -40.70 -7.44
C ALA A 63 -21.62 -39.28 -6.85
N VAL A 64 -21.91 -38.28 -7.69
CA VAL A 64 -22.18 -36.90 -7.25
C VAL A 64 -23.42 -36.84 -6.34
N LEU A 65 -24.51 -37.50 -6.73
CA LEU A 65 -25.77 -37.55 -5.98
C LEU A 65 -25.56 -38.20 -4.60
N LEU A 66 -24.89 -39.35 -4.56
CA LEU A 66 -24.57 -40.05 -3.31
C LEU A 66 -23.66 -39.23 -2.40
N ARG A 67 -22.64 -38.56 -2.96
CA ARG A 67 -21.74 -37.69 -2.20
C ARG A 67 -22.51 -36.54 -1.56
N ARG A 68 -23.35 -35.83 -2.33
CA ARG A 68 -24.18 -34.73 -1.81
C ARG A 68 -25.15 -35.20 -0.71
N ALA A 69 -25.71 -36.39 -0.86
CA ALA A 69 -26.59 -36.98 0.14
C ALA A 69 -25.86 -37.31 1.46
N ILE A 70 -24.59 -37.73 1.39
CA ILE A 70 -23.73 -37.92 2.57
C ILE A 70 -23.32 -36.58 3.18
N GLU A 71 -22.82 -35.64 2.38
CA GLU A 71 -22.42 -34.29 2.83
C GLU A 71 -23.57 -33.56 3.54
N SER A 72 -24.81 -33.74 3.06
CA SER A 72 -26.02 -33.12 3.65
C SER A 72 -26.63 -33.92 4.81
N GLY A 73 -26.07 -35.08 5.15
CA GLY A 73 -26.57 -35.97 6.21
C GLY A 73 -27.89 -36.69 5.89
N ARG A 74 -28.38 -36.62 4.64
CA ARG A 74 -29.59 -37.33 4.19
C ARG A 74 -29.37 -38.84 4.07
N ILE A 75 -28.13 -39.26 3.83
CA ILE A 75 -27.68 -40.66 3.82
C ILE A 75 -26.52 -40.82 4.81
N ARG A 76 -26.49 -41.93 5.56
CA ARG A 76 -25.30 -42.31 6.35
C ARG A 76 -24.27 -42.99 5.47
N ALA A 77 -22.99 -42.65 5.60
CA ALA A 77 -21.91 -43.27 4.82
C ALA A 77 -21.88 -44.81 4.95
N SER A 78 -22.11 -45.35 6.14
CA SER A 78 -22.32 -46.80 6.42
C SER A 78 -23.42 -47.51 5.62
N SER A 79 -24.34 -46.78 4.98
CA SER A 79 -25.36 -47.39 4.11
C SER A 79 -24.85 -47.66 2.69
N LEU A 80 -23.67 -47.14 2.32
CA LEU A 80 -23.03 -47.42 1.04
C LEU A 80 -21.97 -48.51 1.18
N PRO A 81 -21.80 -49.39 0.18
CA PRO A 81 -20.78 -50.43 0.19
C PRO A 81 -19.40 -49.86 -0.15
N TYR A 82 -18.86 -48.97 0.69
CA TYR A 82 -17.62 -48.25 0.40
C TYR A 82 -16.40 -49.16 0.24
N ASN A 83 -16.35 -50.33 0.88
CA ASN A 83 -15.27 -51.31 0.65
C ASN A 83 -15.33 -51.87 -0.78
N GLU A 84 -16.52 -52.20 -1.27
CA GLU A 84 -16.71 -52.67 -2.65
C GLU A 84 -16.41 -51.56 -3.65
N LEU A 85 -16.77 -50.30 -3.33
CA LEU A 85 -16.42 -49.14 -4.16
C LEU A 85 -14.90 -48.91 -4.22
N ILE A 86 -14.18 -49.08 -3.11
CA ILE A 86 -12.71 -48.98 -3.08
C ILE A 86 -12.09 -50.09 -3.92
N THR A 87 -12.51 -51.35 -3.74
CA THR A 87 -12.01 -52.48 -4.55
C THR A 87 -12.31 -52.27 -6.03
N TRP A 88 -13.55 -51.88 -6.37
CA TRP A 88 -13.96 -51.60 -7.75
C TRP A 88 -13.12 -50.48 -8.38
N TYR A 89 -12.91 -49.38 -7.66
CA TYR A 89 -12.06 -48.29 -8.12
C TYR A 89 -10.60 -48.73 -8.35
N LEU A 90 -10.05 -49.56 -7.47
CA LEU A 90 -8.65 -49.98 -7.56
C LEU A 90 -8.40 -51.04 -8.64
N GLU A 91 -9.37 -51.93 -8.89
CA GLU A 91 -9.18 -53.11 -9.74
C GLU A 91 -9.77 -52.96 -11.15
N GLU A 92 -10.85 -52.17 -11.32
CA GLU A 92 -11.61 -52.15 -12.58
C GLU A 92 -10.96 -51.28 -13.67
N ARG A 93 -10.30 -51.91 -14.65
CA ARG A 93 -9.54 -51.19 -15.68
C ARG A 93 -10.42 -50.43 -16.68
N THR A 94 -11.69 -50.78 -16.83
CA THR A 94 -12.58 -50.15 -17.82
C THR A 94 -13.22 -48.84 -17.37
N LEU A 95 -12.98 -48.40 -16.12
CA LEU A 95 -13.52 -47.13 -15.62
C LEU A 95 -12.97 -45.93 -16.37
N SER A 96 -13.88 -45.08 -16.86
CA SER A 96 -13.51 -43.80 -17.48
C SER A 96 -12.88 -42.84 -16.46
N ARG A 97 -12.07 -41.88 -16.94
CA ARG A 97 -11.43 -40.86 -16.09
C ARG A 97 -12.44 -40.00 -15.32
N LEU A 98 -13.56 -39.64 -15.96
CA LEU A 98 -14.64 -38.85 -15.32
C LEU A 98 -15.24 -39.61 -14.13
N VAL A 99 -15.66 -40.85 -14.37
CA VAL A 99 -16.26 -41.72 -13.34
C VAL A 99 -15.26 -42.01 -12.21
N CYS A 100 -13.99 -42.24 -12.55
CA CYS A 100 -12.92 -42.39 -11.55
C CYS A 100 -12.83 -41.18 -10.60
N SER A 101 -12.90 -39.95 -11.12
CA SER A 101 -12.81 -38.73 -10.30
C SER A 101 -13.96 -38.62 -9.30
N ASP A 102 -15.20 -38.82 -9.76
CA ASP A 102 -16.38 -38.69 -8.89
C ASP A 102 -16.48 -39.84 -7.87
N ILE A 103 -16.01 -41.05 -8.22
CA ILE A 103 -15.90 -42.17 -7.28
C ILE A 103 -14.88 -41.86 -6.17
N VAL A 104 -13.71 -41.30 -6.51
CA VAL A 104 -12.71 -40.88 -5.51
C VAL A 104 -13.31 -39.87 -4.55
N ASP A 105 -14.00 -38.86 -5.06
CA ASP A 105 -14.67 -37.87 -4.21
C ASP A 105 -15.73 -38.48 -3.29
N LEU A 106 -16.52 -39.43 -3.79
CA LEU A 106 -17.51 -40.16 -2.98
C LEU A 106 -16.85 -41.02 -1.90
N ILE A 107 -15.80 -41.79 -2.24
CA ILE A 107 -15.06 -42.62 -1.30
C ILE A 107 -14.43 -41.74 -0.22
N THR A 108 -13.78 -40.64 -0.62
CA THR A 108 -13.16 -39.70 0.31
C THR A 108 -14.19 -39.12 1.28
N GLU A 109 -15.37 -38.72 0.80
CA GLU A 109 -16.44 -38.24 1.67
C GLU A 109 -16.93 -39.33 2.63
N CYS A 110 -17.10 -40.58 2.18
CA CYS A 110 -17.46 -41.69 3.07
C CYS A 110 -16.41 -41.87 4.19
N MET A 111 -15.12 -41.80 3.85
CA MET A 111 -14.03 -41.99 4.81
C MET A 111 -13.92 -40.84 5.81
N VAL A 112 -14.21 -39.61 5.39
CA VAL A 112 -14.31 -38.46 6.32
C VAL A 112 -15.31 -38.75 7.45
N HIS A 113 -16.39 -39.50 7.20
CA HIS A 113 -17.40 -39.84 8.23
C HIS A 113 -17.16 -41.18 8.96
N GLU A 114 -16.45 -42.14 8.36
CA GLU A 114 -16.32 -43.50 8.91
C GLU A 114 -14.90 -43.92 9.34
N TRP A 115 -13.82 -43.31 8.80
CA TRP A 115 -12.42 -43.63 9.12
C TRP A 115 -11.87 -42.76 10.25
N PRO A 116 -11.10 -43.25 11.25
CA PRO A 116 -10.49 -44.57 11.36
C PRO A 116 -11.35 -45.63 12.06
N GLU A 117 -12.45 -45.28 12.71
CA GLU A 117 -13.14 -46.18 13.65
C GLU A 117 -13.81 -47.39 12.99
N ARG A 118 -14.46 -47.20 11.83
CA ARG A 118 -15.19 -48.28 11.12
C ARG A 118 -14.41 -48.90 9.97
N CYS A 119 -13.30 -48.28 9.58
CA CYS A 119 -12.45 -48.74 8.47
C CYS A 119 -10.97 -48.71 8.88
N SER A 120 -10.61 -49.35 9.99
CA SER A 120 -9.26 -49.30 10.55
C SER A 120 -8.15 -49.72 9.55
N ASN A 121 -8.47 -50.60 8.62
CA ASN A 121 -7.51 -51.19 7.68
C ASN A 121 -7.38 -50.38 6.37
N LEU A 122 -8.02 -49.22 6.25
CA LEU A 122 -8.01 -48.39 5.03
C LEU A 122 -6.58 -48.09 4.55
N MET A 123 -5.69 -47.71 5.48
CA MET A 123 -4.30 -47.36 5.14
C MET A 123 -3.50 -48.59 4.72
N GLU A 124 -3.81 -49.77 5.25
CA GLU A 124 -3.19 -51.03 4.81
C GLU A 124 -3.62 -51.41 3.39
N GLN A 125 -4.82 -51.02 2.97
CA GLN A 125 -5.31 -51.26 1.60
C GLN A 125 -4.72 -50.27 0.58
N ILE A 126 -4.64 -48.98 0.95
CA ILE A 126 -4.25 -47.90 0.04
C ILE A 126 -2.74 -47.66 0.03
N CYS A 127 -2.08 -47.71 1.19
CA CYS A 127 -0.65 -47.41 1.36
C CYS A 127 0.03 -48.40 2.33
N PRO A 128 0.05 -49.71 1.99
CA PRO A 128 0.82 -50.70 2.75
C PRO A 128 2.33 -50.42 2.67
N SER A 129 3.12 -51.00 3.57
CA SER A 129 4.57 -51.01 3.41
C SER A 129 4.96 -51.73 2.11
N PHE A 130 5.83 -51.13 1.30
CA PHE A 130 6.18 -51.59 -0.05
C PHE A 130 5.00 -51.56 -1.04
N ALA A 131 4.21 -50.48 -1.01
CA ALA A 131 3.04 -50.31 -1.86
C ALA A 131 3.37 -50.16 -3.36
N GLN A 132 4.62 -49.81 -3.70
CA GLN A 132 5.07 -49.54 -5.08
C GLN A 132 4.15 -48.53 -5.78
N LEU A 133 3.84 -47.42 -5.10
CA LEU A 133 2.84 -46.44 -5.55
C LEU A 133 3.11 -45.89 -6.97
N ALA A 134 4.37 -45.90 -7.42
CA ALA A 134 4.74 -45.53 -8.79
C ALA A 134 4.00 -46.34 -9.88
N HIS A 135 3.60 -47.57 -9.59
CA HIS A 135 2.87 -48.45 -10.51
C HIS A 135 1.35 -48.42 -10.31
N HIS A 136 0.85 -47.64 -9.33
CA HIS A 136 -0.55 -47.62 -8.93
C HIS A 136 -1.12 -46.19 -8.87
N PRO A 137 -1.32 -45.51 -10.02
CA PRO A 137 -1.77 -44.10 -10.08
C PRO A 137 -3.11 -43.86 -9.35
N ARG A 138 -4.03 -44.84 -9.40
CA ARG A 138 -5.32 -44.77 -8.70
C ARG A 138 -5.16 -44.74 -7.18
N LYS A 139 -4.22 -45.50 -6.62
CA LYS A 139 -3.93 -45.46 -5.17
C LYS A 139 -3.42 -44.08 -4.76
N VAL A 140 -2.55 -43.47 -5.57
CA VAL A 140 -2.03 -42.12 -5.33
C VAL A 140 -3.13 -41.07 -5.42
N SER A 141 -4.02 -41.15 -6.42
CA SER A 141 -5.16 -40.24 -6.56
C SER A 141 -6.09 -40.29 -5.35
N LEU A 142 -6.47 -41.50 -4.91
CA LEU A 142 -7.32 -41.68 -3.73
C LEU A 142 -6.62 -41.21 -2.44
N LEU A 143 -5.35 -41.56 -2.25
CA LEU A 143 -4.56 -41.14 -1.10
C LEU A 143 -4.40 -39.62 -1.03
N SER A 144 -4.16 -38.97 -2.18
CA SER A 144 -4.05 -37.52 -2.28
C SER A 144 -5.36 -36.83 -1.90
N SER A 145 -6.49 -37.29 -2.44
CA SER A 145 -7.82 -36.77 -2.08
C SER A 145 -8.12 -36.93 -0.58
N LEU A 146 -7.88 -38.13 -0.03
CA LEU A 146 -8.09 -38.43 1.39
C LEU A 146 -7.24 -37.54 2.30
N VAL A 147 -5.93 -37.47 2.04
CA VAL A 147 -4.99 -36.67 2.84
C VAL A 147 -5.41 -35.21 2.82
N THR A 148 -5.62 -34.62 1.64
CA THR A 148 -6.02 -33.20 1.53
C THR A 148 -7.28 -32.90 2.32
N ARG A 149 -8.27 -33.80 2.24
CA ARG A 149 -9.55 -33.65 2.93
C ARG A 149 -9.42 -33.89 4.44
N CYS A 150 -8.43 -34.64 4.92
CA CYS A 150 -8.24 -34.90 6.34
C CYS A 150 -7.28 -33.92 7.04
N THR A 151 -6.42 -33.22 6.29
CA THR A 151 -5.39 -32.33 6.86
C THR A 151 -5.76 -30.85 6.86
N GLU A 152 -6.79 -30.46 6.12
CA GLU A 152 -7.31 -29.09 6.12
C GLU A 152 -8.73 -29.03 6.70
N PRO A 153 -9.06 -28.00 7.51
CA PRO A 153 -10.38 -27.89 8.11
C PRO A 153 -11.47 -27.62 7.06
N HIS A 154 -12.57 -28.39 7.08
CA HIS A 154 -13.78 -28.12 6.28
C HIS A 154 -14.83 -27.41 7.13
N ALA A 155 -14.76 -26.08 7.17
CA ALA A 155 -15.71 -25.25 7.88
C ALA A 155 -17.16 -25.62 7.48
N PHE A 156 -18.04 -25.78 8.47
CA PHE A 156 -19.47 -26.07 8.32
C PHE A 156 -19.86 -27.42 7.70
N LYS A 157 -18.90 -28.27 7.27
CA LYS A 157 -19.19 -29.60 6.69
C LYS A 157 -18.81 -30.75 7.60
N VAL A 158 -17.72 -30.62 8.36
CA VAL A 158 -17.20 -31.68 9.24
C VAL A 158 -16.98 -31.12 10.64
N PRO A 159 -17.56 -31.72 11.70
CA PRO A 159 -17.35 -31.26 13.06
C PRO A 159 -15.86 -31.23 13.45
N VAL A 160 -15.46 -30.23 14.23
CA VAL A 160 -14.05 -30.05 14.66
C VAL A 160 -13.49 -31.29 15.35
N ASP A 161 -14.26 -31.92 16.24
CA ASP A 161 -13.82 -33.14 16.94
C ASP A 161 -13.59 -34.31 15.98
N ARG A 162 -14.41 -34.39 14.93
CA ARG A 162 -14.22 -35.36 13.85
C ARG A 162 -12.94 -35.05 13.07
N MET A 163 -12.68 -33.78 12.79
CA MET A 163 -11.47 -33.35 12.09
C MET A 163 -10.20 -33.64 12.90
N LYS A 164 -10.23 -33.41 14.23
CA LYS A 164 -9.10 -33.76 15.12
C LYS A 164 -8.78 -35.25 15.04
N LYS A 165 -9.80 -36.11 15.12
CA LYS A 165 -9.63 -37.56 15.00
C LYS A 165 -9.04 -37.98 13.65
N LEU A 166 -9.53 -37.41 12.55
CA LEU A 166 -9.01 -37.67 11.21
C LEU A 166 -7.55 -37.24 11.09
N MET A 167 -7.22 -36.03 11.55
CA MET A 167 -5.85 -35.52 11.52
C MET A 167 -4.91 -36.35 12.40
N ASP A 168 -5.33 -36.75 13.59
CA ASP A 168 -4.55 -37.62 14.47
C ASP A 168 -4.31 -39.00 13.84
N ALA A 169 -5.32 -39.55 13.17
CA ALA A 169 -5.17 -40.80 12.43
C ALA A 169 -4.18 -40.67 11.25
N ILE A 170 -4.26 -39.60 10.44
CA ILE A 170 -3.27 -39.33 9.38
C ILE A 170 -1.88 -39.16 9.99
N LYS A 171 -1.77 -38.47 11.11
CA LYS A 171 -0.50 -38.24 11.80
C LYS A 171 0.16 -39.55 12.25
N VAL A 172 -0.62 -40.56 12.66
CA VAL A 172 -0.10 -41.91 12.98
C VAL A 172 0.53 -42.58 11.76
N HIS A 173 -0.08 -42.44 10.57
CA HIS A 173 0.41 -43.05 9.33
C HIS A 173 1.36 -42.17 8.51
N SER A 174 1.53 -40.91 8.89
CA SER A 174 2.25 -39.87 8.14
C SER A 174 3.65 -40.28 7.69
N ARG A 175 4.43 -40.92 8.58
CA ARG A 175 5.78 -41.40 8.26
C ARG A 175 5.77 -42.47 7.18
N ALA A 176 4.85 -43.44 7.26
CA ALA A 176 4.74 -44.51 6.28
C ALA A 176 4.32 -43.98 4.91
N ILE A 177 3.31 -43.10 4.88
CA ILE A 177 2.84 -42.42 3.66
C ILE A 177 4.00 -41.69 2.96
N LEU A 178 4.75 -40.89 3.72
CA LEU A 178 5.85 -40.10 3.15
C LEU A 178 6.97 -40.98 2.59
N ILE A 179 7.30 -42.11 3.24
CA ILE A 179 8.29 -43.07 2.73
C ILE A 179 7.85 -43.61 1.37
N GLU A 180 6.63 -44.10 1.24
CA GLU A 180 6.12 -44.70 0.00
C GLU A 180 5.98 -43.66 -1.12
N VAL A 181 5.55 -42.44 -0.80
CA VAL A 181 5.42 -41.35 -1.77
C VAL A 181 6.78 -40.85 -2.27
N ILE A 182 7.76 -40.72 -1.38
CA ILE A 182 9.14 -40.35 -1.76
C ILE A 182 9.76 -41.47 -2.60
N GLN A 183 9.56 -42.73 -2.22
CA GLN A 183 10.03 -43.87 -3.01
C GLN A 183 9.39 -43.88 -4.39
N ALA A 184 8.09 -43.62 -4.51
CA ALA A 184 7.41 -43.56 -5.81
C ALA A 184 7.94 -42.43 -6.70
N LEU A 185 8.17 -41.24 -6.13
CA LEU A 185 8.80 -40.13 -6.86
C LEU A 185 10.22 -40.49 -7.30
N PHE A 186 10.99 -41.18 -6.45
CA PHE A 186 12.32 -41.67 -6.78
C PHE A 186 12.31 -42.71 -7.91
N ASP A 187 11.39 -43.69 -7.86
CA ASP A 187 11.24 -44.72 -8.90
C ASP A 187 10.86 -44.10 -10.25
N ILE A 188 9.92 -43.14 -10.25
CA ILE A 188 9.51 -42.42 -11.46
C ILE A 188 10.67 -41.56 -12.01
N TYR A 189 11.38 -40.84 -11.13
CA TYR A 189 12.52 -40.00 -11.49
C TYR A 189 13.68 -40.82 -12.08
N THR A 190 14.00 -41.95 -11.47
CA THR A 190 15.07 -42.85 -11.94
C THR A 190 14.68 -43.56 -13.23
N ALA A 191 13.44 -44.02 -13.37
CA ALA A 191 12.93 -44.60 -14.61
C ALA A 191 12.95 -43.59 -15.77
N ALA A 192 12.74 -42.31 -15.49
CA ALA A 192 12.87 -41.23 -16.48
C ALA A 192 14.34 -40.94 -16.85
N GLY A 193 15.34 -41.48 -16.15
CA GLY A 193 16.76 -41.23 -16.37
C GLY A 193 17.31 -39.98 -15.66
N GLY A 194 16.58 -39.46 -14.67
CA GLY A 194 17.00 -38.33 -13.85
C GLY A 194 16.80 -36.96 -14.50
N ALA A 195 17.54 -35.95 -14.02
CA ALA A 195 17.35 -34.55 -14.42
C ALA A 195 17.70 -34.28 -15.90
N ASP A 196 18.56 -35.10 -16.51
CA ASP A 196 19.07 -34.88 -17.87
C ASP A 196 18.07 -35.28 -18.98
N ASN A 197 16.96 -35.96 -18.64
CA ASN A 197 15.94 -36.42 -19.58
C ASN A 197 14.63 -35.59 -19.51
N CYS A 198 14.10 -35.25 -20.68
CA CYS A 198 13.15 -34.13 -20.85
C CYS A 198 11.67 -34.39 -20.54
N ALA A 199 11.19 -35.63 -20.38
CA ALA A 199 9.77 -35.86 -20.07
C ALA A 199 9.53 -37.10 -19.21
N PRO A 200 8.60 -37.05 -18.24
CA PRO A 200 8.12 -38.22 -17.55
C PRO A 200 7.43 -39.18 -18.53
N SER A 201 7.34 -40.46 -18.19
CA SER A 201 6.63 -41.41 -19.05
C SER A 201 5.14 -41.03 -19.16
N PRO A 202 4.51 -41.18 -20.34
CA PRO A 202 3.12 -40.78 -20.54
C PRO A 202 2.19 -41.39 -19.49
N GLY A 203 1.39 -40.56 -18.83
CA GLY A 203 0.44 -40.96 -17.79
C GLY A 203 0.98 -40.94 -16.35
N THR A 204 2.24 -40.56 -16.12
CA THR A 204 2.79 -40.43 -14.76
C THR A 204 2.65 -39.03 -14.16
N GLU A 205 2.35 -38.00 -14.96
CA GLU A 205 2.21 -36.59 -14.52
C GLU A 205 1.23 -36.45 -13.34
N GLU A 206 0.02 -37.01 -13.45
CA GLU A 206 -0.99 -36.96 -12.38
C GLU A 206 -0.54 -37.65 -11.09
N THR A 207 0.27 -38.71 -11.23
CA THR A 207 0.82 -39.44 -10.07
C THR A 207 1.86 -38.58 -9.37
N ILE A 208 2.71 -37.88 -10.13
CA ILE A 208 3.72 -36.97 -9.61
C ILE A 208 3.05 -35.80 -8.88
N SER A 209 2.08 -35.12 -9.50
CA SER A 209 1.35 -34.02 -8.87
C SER A 209 0.62 -34.49 -7.59
N GLY A 210 0.01 -35.69 -7.63
CA GLY A 210 -0.63 -36.30 -6.46
C GLY A 210 0.35 -36.57 -5.32
N CYS A 211 1.52 -37.14 -5.62
CA CYS A 211 2.60 -37.37 -4.66
C CYS A 211 3.11 -36.06 -4.03
N LEU A 212 3.35 -35.02 -4.84
CA LEU A 212 3.79 -33.71 -4.37
C LEU A 212 2.75 -33.02 -3.48
N LEU A 213 1.47 -33.18 -3.79
CA LEU A 213 0.37 -32.66 -2.98
C LEU A 213 0.27 -33.39 -1.63
N ILE A 214 0.47 -34.71 -1.62
CA ILE A 214 0.54 -35.50 -0.38
C ILE A 214 1.72 -35.02 0.48
N ILE A 215 2.90 -34.82 -0.11
CA ILE A 215 4.07 -34.28 0.60
C ILE A 215 3.75 -32.92 1.23
N GLY A 216 3.16 -31.99 0.48
CA GLY A 216 2.77 -30.66 0.97
C GLY A 216 1.76 -30.70 2.13
N SER A 217 0.89 -31.72 2.16
CA SER A 217 -0.18 -31.86 3.15
C SER A 217 0.24 -32.67 4.40
N VAL A 218 1.08 -33.70 4.24
CA VAL A 218 1.47 -34.61 5.32
C VAL A 218 2.75 -34.16 6.03
N ALA A 219 3.74 -33.61 5.31
CA ALA A 219 5.01 -33.18 5.90
C ALA A 219 4.81 -32.20 7.10
N PRO A 220 3.90 -31.20 7.05
CA PRO A 220 3.63 -30.31 8.18
C PRO A 220 3.21 -31.02 9.48
N LEU A 221 2.65 -32.23 9.40
CA LEU A 221 2.14 -32.95 10.57
C LEU A 221 3.26 -33.57 11.43
N ILE A 222 4.38 -33.94 10.81
CA ILE A 222 5.52 -34.59 11.49
C ILE A 222 6.57 -33.59 11.99
N PRO A 223 7.31 -33.89 13.08
CA PRO A 223 8.36 -33.00 13.58
C PRO A 223 9.49 -32.82 12.56
N LEU A 224 10.06 -31.60 12.47
CA LEU A 224 11.08 -31.23 11.48
C LEU A 224 12.31 -32.15 11.48
N LYS A 225 12.72 -32.70 12.64
CA LYS A 225 13.82 -33.67 12.74
C LYS A 225 13.63 -34.91 11.85
N HIS A 226 12.38 -35.29 11.57
CA HIS A 226 12.08 -36.43 10.71
C HIS A 226 12.13 -36.08 9.22
N TRP A 227 12.08 -34.80 8.85
CA TRP A 227 12.11 -34.38 7.44
C TRP A 227 13.45 -34.70 6.79
N GLU A 228 14.54 -34.44 7.51
CA GLU A 228 15.90 -34.80 7.09
C GLU A 228 16.05 -36.32 6.97
N ALA A 229 15.61 -37.07 7.98
CA ALA A 229 15.68 -38.52 7.98
C ALA A 229 14.88 -39.18 6.84
N LEU A 230 13.80 -38.54 6.40
CA LEU A 230 12.98 -38.99 5.27
C LEU A 230 13.45 -38.42 3.92
N GLY A 231 14.41 -37.50 3.90
CA GLY A 231 14.93 -36.90 2.66
C GLY A 231 13.95 -35.97 1.94
N ILE A 232 13.01 -35.32 2.65
CA ILE A 232 12.00 -34.43 2.02
C ILE A 232 12.69 -33.29 1.27
N SER A 233 13.64 -32.62 1.91
CA SER A 233 14.38 -31.50 1.31
C SER A 233 15.19 -31.92 0.08
N SER A 234 15.87 -33.06 0.16
CA SER A 234 16.65 -33.61 -0.96
C SER A 234 15.77 -33.99 -2.15
N THR A 235 14.60 -34.58 -1.89
CA THR A 235 13.65 -34.99 -2.94
C THR A 235 13.12 -33.78 -3.69
N LEU A 236 12.62 -32.76 -2.97
CA LEU A 236 12.09 -31.54 -3.60
C LEU A 236 13.16 -30.79 -4.40
N LYS A 237 14.39 -30.73 -3.88
CA LYS A 237 15.53 -30.14 -4.59
C LYS A 237 15.87 -30.87 -5.88
N ALA A 238 15.88 -32.20 -5.86
CA ALA A 238 16.17 -33.00 -7.04
C ALA A 238 15.07 -32.83 -8.10
N LEU A 239 13.80 -32.84 -7.69
CA LEU A 239 12.65 -32.66 -8.56
C LEU A 239 12.55 -31.25 -9.14
N LEU A 240 12.97 -30.21 -8.40
CA LEU A 240 13.02 -28.84 -8.91
C LEU A 240 14.04 -28.67 -10.06
N LYS A 241 15.06 -29.53 -10.11
CA LYS A 241 16.00 -29.59 -11.25
C LYS A 241 15.43 -30.35 -12.45
N TRP A 242 14.33 -31.07 -12.28
CA TRP A 242 13.70 -31.84 -13.35
C TRP A 242 12.62 -31.02 -14.06
N ARG A 243 12.97 -30.49 -15.23
CA ARG A 243 12.22 -29.44 -15.94
C ARG A 243 10.72 -29.71 -16.08
N ALA A 244 10.33 -30.93 -16.43
CA ALA A 244 8.93 -31.27 -16.69
C ALA A 244 8.02 -31.21 -15.45
N VAL A 245 8.59 -31.32 -14.24
CA VAL A 245 7.87 -31.46 -12.97
C VAL A 245 8.15 -30.28 -12.02
N ALA A 246 9.12 -29.45 -12.36
CA ALA A 246 9.60 -28.41 -11.46
C ALA A 246 8.54 -27.34 -11.13
N ARG A 247 7.51 -27.14 -11.97
CA ARG A 247 6.37 -26.25 -11.65
C ARG A 247 5.56 -26.77 -10.48
N ASP A 248 5.09 -28.01 -10.58
CA ASP A 248 4.29 -28.65 -9.52
C ASP A 248 5.13 -28.82 -8.24
N THR A 249 6.43 -29.10 -8.40
CA THR A 249 7.37 -29.18 -7.29
C THR A 249 7.50 -27.83 -6.58
N MET A 250 7.58 -26.74 -7.33
CA MET A 250 7.68 -25.39 -6.78
C MET A 250 6.42 -25.03 -5.99
N SER A 251 5.24 -25.33 -6.51
CA SER A 251 3.99 -25.12 -5.78
C SER A 251 3.94 -25.90 -4.47
N SER A 252 4.37 -27.17 -4.48
CA SER A 252 4.46 -27.98 -3.24
C SER A 252 5.50 -27.42 -2.25
N LEU A 253 6.65 -26.98 -2.75
CA LEU A 253 7.71 -26.37 -1.94
C LEU A 253 7.25 -25.05 -1.30
N ILE A 254 6.49 -24.20 -2.01
CA ILE A 254 5.90 -22.96 -1.46
C ILE A 254 4.91 -23.29 -0.33
N VAL A 255 4.05 -24.30 -0.51
CA VAL A 255 3.13 -24.77 0.53
C VAL A 255 3.90 -25.20 1.78
N ILE A 256 5.01 -25.92 1.60
CA ILE A 256 5.87 -26.37 2.70
C ILE A 256 6.54 -25.20 3.41
N LEU A 257 7.06 -24.22 2.68
CA LEU A 257 7.72 -23.05 3.27
C LEU A 257 6.78 -22.14 4.09
N ARG A 258 5.46 -22.21 3.82
CA ARG A 258 4.38 -21.53 4.57
C ARG A 258 3.86 -22.33 5.79
N CYS A 259 4.48 -23.46 6.11
CA CYS A 259 4.16 -24.25 7.31
C CYS A 259 4.48 -23.48 8.60
N ASP A 260 3.54 -23.45 9.56
CA ASP A 260 3.67 -22.68 10.81
C ASP A 260 4.93 -23.01 11.61
N ARG A 261 5.31 -24.29 11.61
CA ARG A 261 6.47 -24.82 12.34
C ARG A 261 7.79 -24.25 11.82
N LEU A 262 7.79 -23.78 10.57
CA LEU A 262 8.91 -23.11 9.93
C LEU A 262 8.77 -21.58 10.00
N SER A 263 7.54 -21.06 9.92
CA SER A 263 7.28 -19.60 9.88
C SER A 263 7.35 -18.90 11.25
N ARG A 264 7.25 -19.62 12.39
CA ARG A 264 7.37 -19.04 13.74
C ARG A 264 8.70 -19.40 14.40
N PRO A 265 9.53 -18.42 14.82
CA PRO A 265 10.48 -18.67 15.88
C PRO A 265 9.66 -18.90 17.16
N GLN A 266 9.65 -20.12 17.68
CA GLN A 266 8.98 -20.41 18.94
C GLN A 266 9.62 -19.56 20.06
N SER A 267 8.89 -18.62 20.63
CA SER A 267 9.19 -18.13 21.97
C SER A 267 9.00 -19.31 22.95
N PRO A 268 9.92 -19.50 23.90
CA PRO A 268 10.01 -20.76 24.61
C PRO A 268 8.92 -20.90 25.68
N PRO A 269 8.33 -22.09 25.88
CA PRO A 269 8.10 -22.57 27.23
C PRO A 269 9.47 -22.88 27.86
N GLU A 270 9.64 -22.49 29.12
CA GLU A 270 10.78 -22.85 29.96
C GLU A 270 11.16 -24.33 29.77
N GLU A 271 12.38 -24.60 29.29
CA GLU A 271 13.23 -25.76 29.62
C GLU A 271 14.42 -25.89 28.63
N ALA A 272 15.56 -26.30 29.17
CA ALA A 272 16.92 -26.10 28.66
C ALA A 272 17.37 -26.98 27.46
N MET A 273 16.53 -27.21 26.44
CA MET A 273 16.92 -27.86 25.15
C MET A 273 16.85 -26.91 23.93
N GLN A 274 17.10 -25.62 24.15
CA GLN A 274 16.77 -24.54 23.19
C GLN A 274 17.85 -24.19 22.14
N SER A 275 19.05 -24.76 22.16
CA SER A 275 20.09 -24.41 21.16
C SER A 275 20.04 -25.26 19.87
N THR A 276 19.53 -26.50 19.94
CA THR A 276 19.59 -27.44 18.81
C THR A 276 18.36 -27.39 17.91
N VAL A 277 17.18 -27.04 18.43
CA VAL A 277 15.91 -27.06 17.66
C VAL A 277 15.72 -25.79 16.81
N THR A 278 16.17 -24.64 17.29
CA THR A 278 16.25 -23.37 16.53
C THR A 278 17.25 -23.47 15.39
N SER A 279 18.36 -24.20 15.56
CA SER A 279 19.34 -24.45 14.50
C SER A 279 18.78 -25.30 13.35
N VAL A 280 18.11 -26.42 13.63
CA VAL A 280 17.60 -27.34 12.58
C VAL A 280 16.46 -26.72 11.77
N THR A 281 15.53 -26.02 12.44
CA THR A 281 14.41 -25.32 11.78
C THR A 281 14.90 -24.27 10.80
N HIS A 282 15.91 -23.50 11.20
CA HIS A 282 16.53 -22.48 10.37
C HIS A 282 17.28 -23.09 9.17
N THR A 283 18.02 -24.20 9.38
CA THR A 283 18.77 -24.88 8.31
C THR A 283 17.86 -25.44 7.22
N ILE A 284 16.80 -26.18 7.57
CA ILE A 284 15.88 -26.78 6.59
C ILE A 284 15.15 -25.70 5.79
N TRP A 285 14.70 -24.63 6.46
CA TRP A 285 14.01 -23.55 5.78
C TRP A 285 14.93 -22.80 4.82
N LEU A 286 16.16 -22.49 5.25
CA LEU A 286 17.19 -21.90 4.37
C LEU A 286 17.49 -22.79 3.18
N GLU A 287 17.61 -24.09 3.42
CA GLU A 287 17.94 -25.07 2.41
C GLU A 287 16.89 -25.10 1.28
N LEU A 288 15.61 -25.09 1.65
CA LEU A 288 14.48 -25.09 0.72
C LEU A 288 14.28 -23.73 0.05
N LEU A 289 14.41 -22.62 0.80
CA LEU A 289 14.34 -21.28 0.21
C LEU A 289 15.46 -21.06 -0.80
N ASN A 290 16.69 -21.50 -0.51
CA ASN A 290 17.79 -21.42 -1.47
C ASN A 290 17.47 -22.20 -2.75
N ALA A 291 16.85 -23.37 -2.65
CA ALA A 291 16.43 -24.13 -3.82
C ALA A 291 15.42 -23.35 -4.69
N ALA A 292 14.40 -22.77 -4.05
CA ALA A 292 13.44 -21.88 -4.71
C ALA A 292 14.12 -20.70 -5.40
N LEU A 293 14.98 -19.97 -4.68
CA LEU A 293 15.66 -18.79 -5.21
C LEU A 293 16.62 -19.14 -6.35
N CYS A 294 17.35 -20.25 -6.28
CA CYS A 294 18.21 -20.72 -7.37
C CYS A 294 17.44 -21.10 -8.64
N SER A 295 16.13 -21.39 -8.55
CA SER A 295 15.30 -21.69 -9.73
C SER A 295 14.80 -20.45 -10.47
N THR A 296 14.95 -19.25 -9.90
CA THR A 296 14.42 -17.99 -10.46
C THR A 296 14.92 -17.70 -11.88
N GLU A 297 16.20 -17.92 -12.16
CA GLU A 297 16.77 -17.68 -13.50
C GLU A 297 16.08 -18.51 -14.59
N TRP A 298 15.70 -19.74 -14.23
CA TRP A 298 14.99 -20.62 -15.15
C TRP A 298 13.54 -20.15 -15.40
N TRP A 299 12.83 -19.73 -14.35
CA TRP A 299 11.48 -19.17 -14.48
C TRP A 299 11.44 -17.89 -15.30
N LEU A 300 12.50 -17.08 -15.21
CA LEU A 300 12.69 -15.90 -16.06
C LEU A 300 12.87 -16.28 -17.52
N ALA A 301 13.69 -17.30 -17.81
CA ALA A 301 13.89 -17.79 -19.18
C ALA A 301 12.59 -18.35 -19.80
N GLU A 302 11.75 -19.01 -19.00
CA GLU A 302 10.44 -19.53 -19.43
C GLU A 302 9.31 -18.51 -19.43
N ARG A 303 9.57 -17.27 -18.98
CA ARG A 303 8.55 -16.21 -18.83
C ARG A 303 7.36 -16.64 -17.95
N ASN A 304 7.63 -17.43 -16.92
CA ASN A 304 6.59 -17.89 -16.00
C ASN A 304 6.43 -16.90 -14.83
N TYR A 305 5.79 -15.77 -15.10
CA TYR A 305 5.66 -14.68 -14.13
C TYR A 305 4.87 -15.07 -12.88
N SER A 306 3.87 -15.96 -13.00
CA SER A 306 3.08 -16.40 -11.84
C SER A 306 3.92 -17.05 -10.74
N ILE A 307 4.93 -17.86 -11.10
CA ILE A 307 5.80 -18.49 -10.10
C ILE A 307 6.74 -17.46 -9.48
N LEU A 308 7.22 -16.50 -10.27
CA LEU A 308 8.04 -15.40 -9.77
C LEU A 308 7.27 -14.54 -8.76
N GLU A 309 5.99 -14.27 -9.04
CA GLU A 309 5.09 -13.58 -8.12
C GLU A 309 4.98 -14.36 -6.80
N GLU A 310 4.66 -15.65 -6.84
CA GLU A 310 4.57 -16.50 -5.65
C GLU A 310 5.89 -16.55 -4.84
N ILE A 311 7.06 -16.62 -5.51
CA ILE A 311 8.37 -16.58 -4.86
C ILE A 311 8.59 -15.23 -4.16
N THR A 312 8.29 -14.11 -4.84
CA THR A 312 8.48 -12.78 -4.24
C THR A 312 7.54 -12.55 -3.06
N GLU A 313 6.28 -13.01 -3.15
CA GLU A 313 5.34 -12.97 -2.03
C GLU A 313 5.84 -13.80 -0.85
N LEU A 314 6.31 -15.02 -1.10
CA LEU A 314 6.88 -15.88 -0.05
C LEU A 314 8.05 -15.21 0.67
N VAL A 315 8.95 -14.55 -0.07
CA VAL A 315 10.07 -13.81 0.52
C VAL A 315 9.58 -12.59 1.32
N LEU A 316 8.56 -11.89 0.83
CA LEU A 316 7.97 -10.76 1.56
C LEU A 316 7.28 -11.23 2.87
N GLU A 317 6.73 -12.43 2.90
CA GLU A 317 6.12 -13.05 4.09
C GLU A 317 7.13 -13.65 5.07
N ALA A 318 8.33 -14.02 4.59
CA ALA A 318 9.33 -14.73 5.38
C ALA A 318 9.86 -13.91 6.58
N PRO A 319 10.38 -14.54 7.66
CA PRO A 319 10.99 -13.81 8.78
C PRO A 319 12.33 -13.14 8.41
N GLY A 320 12.63 -11.99 9.01
CA GLY A 320 13.82 -11.20 8.68
C GLY A 320 15.16 -11.92 8.96
N THR A 321 15.22 -12.74 10.01
CA THR A 321 16.41 -13.54 10.35
C THR A 321 16.83 -14.47 9.22
N VAL A 322 15.85 -15.02 8.51
CA VAL A 322 16.11 -16.01 7.47
C VAL A 322 16.44 -15.36 6.14
N ILE A 323 15.74 -14.26 5.82
CA ILE A 323 16.03 -13.41 4.67
C ILE A 323 17.47 -12.87 4.74
N ASN A 324 17.91 -12.42 5.92
CA ASN A 324 19.27 -11.92 6.12
C ASN A 324 20.35 -12.98 5.82
N SER A 325 20.04 -14.27 6.04
CA SER A 325 20.98 -15.37 5.82
C SER A 325 21.12 -15.76 4.34
N VAL A 326 20.19 -15.36 3.48
CA VAL A 326 20.22 -15.59 2.01
C VAL A 326 20.41 -14.30 1.21
N THR A 327 20.85 -13.23 1.88
CA THR A 327 21.04 -11.90 1.27
C THR A 327 21.77 -11.93 -0.08
N PRO A 328 22.91 -12.64 -0.27
CA PRO A 328 23.63 -12.59 -1.54
C PRO A 328 22.81 -13.14 -2.71
N LEU A 329 22.18 -14.31 -2.53
CA LEU A 329 21.36 -14.95 -3.55
C LEU A 329 20.11 -14.13 -3.83
N LEU A 330 19.45 -13.62 -2.79
CA LEU A 330 18.25 -12.82 -2.92
C LEU A 330 18.51 -11.48 -3.63
N SER A 331 19.69 -10.89 -3.40
CA SER A 331 20.16 -9.69 -4.09
C SER A 331 20.25 -9.92 -5.61
N GLN A 332 20.85 -11.04 -6.02
CA GLN A 332 20.96 -11.43 -7.43
C GLN A 332 19.59 -11.67 -8.04
N VAL A 333 18.73 -12.45 -7.37
CA VAL A 333 17.34 -12.72 -7.79
C VAL A 333 16.57 -11.42 -8.03
N CYS A 334 16.64 -10.46 -7.10
CA CYS A 334 15.99 -9.17 -7.24
C CYS A 334 16.52 -8.39 -8.44
N LEU A 335 17.83 -8.39 -8.70
CA LEU A 335 18.40 -7.77 -9.90
C LEU A 335 17.86 -8.40 -11.18
N HIS A 336 17.80 -9.73 -11.25
CA HIS A 336 17.24 -10.43 -12.41
C HIS A 336 15.77 -10.08 -12.64
N ILE A 337 14.97 -10.00 -11.57
CA ILE A 337 13.57 -9.57 -11.65
C ILE A 337 13.45 -8.12 -12.15
N LEU A 338 14.34 -7.21 -11.73
CA LEU A 338 14.35 -5.82 -12.19
C LEU A 338 14.68 -5.65 -13.68
N SER A 339 15.08 -6.71 -14.39
CA SER A 339 15.21 -6.68 -15.85
C SER A 339 13.92 -6.99 -16.60
N LEU A 340 12.87 -7.43 -15.90
CA LEU A 340 11.59 -7.71 -16.52
C LEU A 340 10.79 -6.42 -16.72
N PRO A 341 10.02 -6.29 -17.82
CA PRO A 341 9.12 -5.15 -18.04
C PRO A 341 7.83 -5.25 -17.20
N SER A 342 7.92 -5.62 -15.92
CA SER A 342 6.77 -5.72 -14.98
C SER A 342 6.96 -4.78 -13.79
N ILE A 343 6.10 -3.76 -13.70
CA ILE A 343 6.11 -2.80 -12.59
C ILE A 343 5.73 -3.45 -11.26
N TYR A 344 4.83 -4.45 -11.27
CA TYR A 344 4.44 -5.18 -10.06
C TYR A 344 5.62 -5.95 -9.47
N LEU A 345 6.28 -6.79 -10.29
CA LEU A 345 7.44 -7.56 -9.85
C LEU A 345 8.62 -6.65 -9.47
N ALA A 346 8.82 -5.55 -10.18
CA ALA A 346 9.82 -4.55 -9.82
C ALA A 346 9.52 -3.91 -8.45
N SER A 347 8.26 -3.60 -8.14
CA SER A 347 7.85 -3.09 -6.82
C SER A 347 8.14 -4.10 -5.71
N SER A 348 7.84 -5.39 -5.94
CA SER A 348 8.15 -6.48 -5.02
C SER A 348 9.66 -6.62 -4.81
N ALA A 349 10.45 -6.64 -5.87
CA ALA A 349 11.92 -6.70 -5.79
C ALA A 349 12.48 -5.49 -5.02
N CYS A 350 12.01 -4.28 -5.29
CA CYS A 350 12.41 -3.09 -4.55
C CYS A 350 12.05 -3.18 -3.06
N SER A 351 10.86 -3.71 -2.74
CA SER A 351 10.41 -3.91 -1.36
C SER A 351 11.30 -4.90 -0.61
N ILE A 352 11.69 -5.99 -1.25
CA ILE A 352 12.63 -6.99 -0.71
C ILE A 352 14.01 -6.37 -0.48
N LEU A 353 14.57 -5.70 -1.48
CA LEU A 353 15.87 -5.03 -1.37
C LEU A 353 15.88 -4.00 -0.24
N ARG A 354 14.80 -3.22 -0.09
CA ARG A 354 14.66 -2.26 1.01
C ARG A 354 14.63 -2.95 2.36
N ARG A 355 13.98 -4.09 2.46
CA ARG A 355 13.88 -4.88 3.69
C ARG A 355 15.23 -5.46 4.13
N LEU A 356 16.10 -5.79 3.18
CA LEU A 356 17.49 -6.23 3.44
C LEU A 356 18.39 -5.11 3.97
N GLY A 357 18.01 -3.85 3.75
CA GLY A 357 18.78 -2.68 4.18
C GLY A 357 20.11 -2.54 3.43
N ASP A 358 21.03 -1.75 4.01
CA ASP A 358 22.30 -1.37 3.37
C ASP A 358 23.23 -2.56 3.05
N ALA A 359 23.09 -3.68 3.76
CA ALA A 359 23.95 -4.86 3.58
C ALA A 359 23.89 -5.44 2.15
N VAL A 360 22.74 -5.28 1.49
CA VAL A 360 22.49 -5.72 0.12
C VAL A 360 23.49 -5.17 -0.90
N PHE A 361 23.98 -3.95 -0.67
CA PHE A 361 24.84 -3.25 -1.60
C PHE A 361 26.22 -3.88 -1.73
N THR A 362 26.66 -4.67 -0.75
CA THR A 362 27.89 -5.46 -0.85
C THR A 362 27.83 -6.59 -1.88
N HIS A 363 26.61 -6.98 -2.30
CA HIS A 363 26.35 -8.10 -3.20
C HIS A 363 25.83 -7.67 -4.57
N ILE A 364 25.57 -6.37 -4.77
CA ILE A 364 24.98 -5.82 -5.99
C ILE A 364 25.97 -4.89 -6.66
N ASN A 365 26.11 -5.01 -7.99
CA ASN A 365 26.78 -3.96 -8.76
C ASN A 365 25.86 -2.73 -8.82
N PRO A 366 26.24 -1.58 -8.23
CA PRO A 366 25.38 -0.39 -8.20
C PRO A 366 25.09 0.16 -9.60
N ALA A 367 26.02 0.06 -10.55
CA ALA A 367 25.80 0.52 -11.93
C ALA A 367 24.72 -0.31 -12.65
N ASP A 368 24.71 -1.62 -12.41
CA ASP A 368 23.69 -2.51 -12.96
C ASP A 368 22.31 -2.22 -12.36
N LEU A 369 22.23 -2.05 -11.03
CA LEU A 369 21.00 -1.64 -10.35
C LEU A 369 20.45 -0.33 -10.92
N MET A 370 21.29 0.71 -11.04
CA MET A 370 20.88 2.01 -11.57
C MET A 370 20.39 1.92 -13.02
N THR A 371 21.07 1.12 -13.85
CA THR A 371 20.69 0.91 -15.25
C THR A 371 19.34 0.21 -15.37
N ARG A 372 19.10 -0.86 -14.59
CA ARG A 372 17.82 -1.59 -14.59
C ARG A 372 16.67 -0.69 -14.11
N MET A 373 16.87 0.09 -13.05
CA MET A 373 15.89 1.06 -12.59
C MET A 373 15.58 2.13 -13.65
N ALA A 374 16.60 2.65 -14.34
CA ALA A 374 16.42 3.66 -15.37
C ALA A 374 15.55 3.17 -16.54
N LEU A 375 15.56 1.88 -16.85
CA LEU A 375 14.71 1.29 -17.89
C LEU A 375 13.23 1.15 -17.49
N LEU A 376 12.94 1.15 -16.18
CA LEU A 376 11.61 0.95 -15.60
C LEU A 376 10.91 2.26 -15.18
N VAL A 377 11.68 3.33 -14.95
CA VAL A 377 11.20 4.65 -14.51
C VAL A 377 10.35 5.44 -15.53
N PRO A 378 10.49 5.27 -16.87
CA PRO A 378 9.64 5.98 -17.81
C PRO A 378 8.19 5.47 -17.78
N LYS A 379 7.30 6.23 -17.14
CA LYS A 379 5.89 5.85 -16.91
C LYS A 379 5.14 5.42 -18.16
N ASN A 380 5.28 6.21 -19.23
CA ASN A 380 4.55 5.97 -20.48
C ASN A 380 5.07 4.77 -21.25
N LYS A 381 6.14 4.10 -20.82
CA LYS A 381 6.63 2.89 -21.49
C LYS A 381 5.70 1.69 -21.28
N PHE A 382 5.11 1.56 -20.08
CA PHE A 382 4.28 0.41 -19.69
C PHE A 382 2.79 0.75 -19.49
N HIS A 383 2.41 2.02 -19.73
CA HIS A 383 1.05 2.49 -19.53
C HIS A 383 0.06 1.80 -20.49
N LEU A 384 -1.10 1.35 -19.98
CA LEU A 384 -2.06 0.52 -20.73
C LEU A 384 -2.53 1.15 -22.07
N LYS A 385 -2.57 2.49 -22.17
CA LYS A 385 -2.99 3.21 -23.40
C LYS A 385 -1.87 3.92 -24.16
N LEU A 386 -0.79 4.26 -23.47
CA LEU A 386 0.26 5.15 -23.99
C LEU A 386 1.62 4.44 -24.11
N GLY A 387 1.64 3.16 -23.70
CA GLY A 387 2.77 2.27 -23.68
C GLY A 387 3.48 2.18 -25.02
N THR A 388 4.81 2.20 -24.97
CA THR A 388 5.67 1.92 -26.12
C THR A 388 6.26 0.52 -26.07
N ASP A 389 6.28 -0.13 -24.90
CA ASP A 389 6.75 -1.51 -24.72
C ASP A 389 5.57 -2.48 -24.64
N ARG A 390 5.39 -3.28 -25.70
CA ARG A 390 4.26 -4.20 -25.83
C ARG A 390 4.22 -5.27 -24.73
N GLU A 391 5.36 -5.81 -24.32
CA GLU A 391 5.40 -6.86 -23.31
C GLU A 391 4.95 -6.31 -21.94
N GLY A 392 5.51 -5.16 -21.54
CA GLY A 392 5.14 -4.56 -20.27
C GLY A 392 3.74 -3.95 -20.25
N MET A 393 3.18 -3.56 -21.41
CA MET A 393 1.76 -3.21 -21.51
C MET A 393 0.85 -4.40 -21.19
N LEU A 394 1.11 -5.56 -21.79
CA LEU A 394 0.32 -6.78 -21.57
C LEU A 394 0.41 -7.24 -20.11
N LEU A 395 1.61 -7.20 -19.52
CA LEU A 395 1.79 -7.50 -18.10
C LEU A 395 1.05 -6.50 -17.21
N SER A 396 1.10 -5.21 -17.54
CA SER A 396 0.38 -4.19 -16.79
C SER A 396 -1.13 -4.36 -16.87
N GLU A 397 -1.66 -4.76 -18.04
CA GLU A 397 -3.07 -5.12 -18.21
C GLU A 397 -3.45 -6.34 -17.37
N GLN A 398 -2.64 -7.40 -17.39
CA GLN A 398 -2.86 -8.62 -16.59
C GLN A 398 -2.81 -8.37 -15.09
N GLN A 399 -1.84 -7.56 -14.62
CA GLN A 399 -1.55 -7.36 -13.19
C GLN A 399 -2.45 -6.28 -12.56
N TYR A 400 -2.81 -5.23 -13.29
CA TYR A 400 -3.55 -4.09 -12.76
C TYR A 400 -4.99 -3.97 -13.29
N GLY A 401 -5.29 -4.50 -14.49
CA GLY A 401 -6.61 -4.49 -15.13
C GLY A 401 -7.16 -3.11 -15.53
N SER A 402 -6.70 -2.03 -14.89
CA SER A 402 -7.18 -0.66 -15.09
C SER A 402 -6.05 0.36 -15.00
N ILE A 403 -6.27 1.54 -15.62
CA ILE A 403 -5.30 2.64 -15.60
C ILE A 403 -5.09 3.17 -14.18
N ASP A 404 -6.16 3.34 -13.40
CA ASP A 404 -6.05 3.89 -12.04
C ASP A 404 -5.24 2.97 -11.11
N ALA A 405 -5.42 1.66 -11.23
CA ALA A 405 -4.63 0.68 -10.48
C ALA A 405 -3.15 0.69 -10.91
N PHE A 406 -2.88 0.82 -12.20
CA PHE A 406 -1.51 0.96 -12.72
C PHE A 406 -0.84 2.24 -12.21
N GLU A 407 -1.53 3.37 -12.24
CA GLU A 407 -1.03 4.66 -11.75
C GLU A 407 -0.62 4.59 -10.27
N GLN A 408 -1.44 3.94 -9.45
CA GLN A 408 -1.15 3.72 -8.04
C GLN A 408 0.07 2.80 -7.85
N GLY A 409 0.11 1.65 -8.55
CA GLY A 409 1.23 0.71 -8.48
C GLY A 409 2.55 1.32 -8.96
N PHE A 410 2.49 2.13 -10.02
CA PHE A 410 3.65 2.83 -10.57
C PHE A 410 4.18 3.91 -9.61
N ALA A 411 3.29 4.65 -8.94
CA ALA A 411 3.67 5.62 -7.92
C ALA A 411 4.36 4.94 -6.72
N GLU A 412 3.86 3.77 -6.29
CA GLU A 412 4.49 2.96 -5.25
C GLU A 412 5.88 2.47 -5.67
N PHE A 413 6.00 1.93 -6.89
CA PHE A 413 7.28 1.53 -7.46
C PHE A 413 8.29 2.68 -7.46
N ARG A 414 7.93 3.86 -7.98
CA ARG A 414 8.82 5.03 -7.98
C ARG A 414 9.23 5.45 -6.57
N SER A 415 8.33 5.38 -5.60
CA SER A 415 8.68 5.67 -4.21
C SER A 415 9.74 4.71 -3.67
N LEU A 416 9.63 3.42 -3.96
CA LEU A 416 10.59 2.40 -3.52
C LEU A 416 11.93 2.50 -4.27
N ALA A 417 11.88 2.66 -5.60
CA ALA A 417 13.06 2.84 -6.44
C ALA A 417 13.86 4.07 -6.01
N GLY A 418 13.19 5.20 -5.74
CA GLY A 418 13.85 6.42 -5.26
C GLY A 418 14.62 6.20 -3.96
N GLN A 419 14.03 5.48 -2.99
CA GLN A 419 14.69 5.16 -1.72
C GLN A 419 15.96 4.30 -1.92
N LEU A 420 15.89 3.29 -2.79
CA LEU A 420 17.04 2.42 -3.10
C LEU A 420 18.14 3.16 -3.86
N LEU A 421 17.78 4.01 -4.83
CA LEU A 421 18.74 4.83 -5.58
C LEU A 421 19.46 5.82 -4.66
N SER A 422 18.75 6.45 -3.73
CA SER A 422 19.38 7.33 -2.73
C SER A 422 20.32 6.58 -1.79
N ALA A 423 19.96 5.37 -1.37
CA ALA A 423 20.85 4.52 -0.57
C ALA A 423 22.11 4.11 -1.36
N ALA A 424 21.95 3.71 -2.63
CA ALA A 424 23.06 3.39 -3.52
C ALA A 424 23.98 4.60 -3.73
N ALA A 425 23.41 5.79 -3.92
CA ALA A 425 24.15 7.03 -4.10
C ALA A 425 24.98 7.44 -2.88
N ARG A 426 24.46 7.19 -1.67
CA ARG A 426 25.21 7.39 -0.43
C ARG A 426 26.39 6.41 -0.29
N ILE A 427 26.20 5.14 -0.64
CA ILE A 427 27.22 4.09 -0.46
C ILE A 427 28.27 4.12 -1.58
N TYR A 428 27.86 4.37 -2.83
CA TYR A 428 28.72 4.40 -4.03
C TYR A 428 28.64 5.74 -4.78
N PRO A 429 29.13 6.83 -4.17
CA PRO A 429 28.89 8.17 -4.70
C PRO A 429 29.62 8.45 -6.03
N VAL A 430 30.82 7.91 -6.23
CA VAL A 430 31.59 8.11 -7.48
C VAL A 430 30.88 7.46 -8.67
N VAL A 431 30.48 6.19 -8.52
CA VAL A 431 29.77 5.44 -9.57
C VAL A 431 28.43 6.11 -9.89
N SER A 432 27.74 6.63 -8.87
CA SER A 432 26.49 7.34 -9.03
C SER A 432 26.67 8.68 -9.77
N ASN A 433 27.71 9.45 -9.45
CA ASN A 433 28.04 10.69 -10.18
C ASN A 433 28.39 10.41 -11.65
N GLN A 434 29.13 9.34 -11.93
CA GLN A 434 29.45 8.91 -13.29
C GLN A 434 28.18 8.53 -14.06
N PHE A 435 27.25 7.80 -13.42
CA PHE A 435 25.97 7.45 -14.03
C PHE A 435 25.08 8.68 -14.26
N VAL A 436 25.05 9.62 -13.33
CA VAL A 436 24.36 10.91 -13.49
C VAL A 436 24.90 11.69 -14.70
N LEU A 437 26.23 11.72 -14.88
CA LEU A 437 26.84 12.34 -16.06
C LEU A 437 26.36 11.67 -17.36
N GLN A 438 26.30 10.34 -17.39
CA GLN A 438 25.80 9.60 -18.55
C GLN A 438 24.33 9.91 -18.85
N LEU A 439 23.49 9.99 -17.81
CA LEU A 439 22.07 10.35 -17.96
C LEU A 439 21.89 11.75 -18.55
N ILE A 440 22.64 12.73 -18.05
CA ILE A 440 22.53 14.12 -18.51
C ILE A 440 23.10 14.27 -19.93
N ALA A 441 24.24 13.63 -20.23
CA ALA A 441 24.81 13.62 -21.57
C ALA A 441 23.88 12.97 -22.61
N ALA A 442 23.12 11.96 -22.20
CA ALA A 442 22.14 11.28 -23.05
C ALA A 442 20.80 12.02 -23.21
N LEU A 443 20.58 13.15 -22.52
CA LEU A 443 19.35 13.93 -22.68
C LEU A 443 19.21 14.46 -24.11
N CYS A 444 18.02 14.22 -24.67
CA CYS A 444 17.60 14.81 -25.94
C CYS A 444 17.53 16.34 -25.84
N ASP A 445 17.59 17.00 -27.00
CA ASP A 445 17.45 18.46 -27.09
C ASP A 445 16.15 18.92 -26.40
N ALA A 446 16.24 19.99 -25.60
CA ALA A 446 15.13 20.50 -24.83
C ALA A 446 14.05 21.15 -25.71
N ASP A 447 14.43 21.64 -26.89
CA ASP A 447 13.49 22.19 -27.85
C ASP A 447 12.65 21.08 -28.52
N GLY A 448 13.00 19.81 -28.32
CA GLY A 448 12.29 18.63 -28.82
C GLY A 448 12.38 18.45 -30.33
N THR A 449 11.69 17.44 -30.85
CA THR A 449 11.64 17.13 -32.29
C THR A 449 10.41 17.75 -32.97
N ALA A 450 10.39 17.79 -34.30
CA ALA A 450 9.24 18.29 -35.06
C ALA A 450 7.96 17.45 -34.85
N GLU A 451 8.10 16.18 -34.44
CA GLU A 451 6.99 15.26 -34.19
C GLU A 451 6.39 15.43 -32.79
N ASP A 452 7.07 16.15 -31.90
CA ASP A 452 6.58 16.37 -30.54
C ASP A 452 5.32 17.23 -30.55
N PRO A 453 4.25 16.82 -29.82
CA PRO A 453 3.05 17.64 -29.67
C PRO A 453 3.41 18.99 -29.03
N ARG A 454 2.88 20.08 -29.60
CA ARG A 454 3.20 21.48 -29.20
C ARG A 454 2.05 22.25 -28.57
N THR A 455 2.38 23.19 -27.70
CA THR A 455 1.46 24.21 -27.17
C THR A 455 1.23 25.34 -28.19
N ASN A 456 0.29 26.23 -27.89
CA ASN A 456 -0.02 27.39 -28.74
C ASN A 456 1.17 28.35 -28.94
N LEU A 457 2.17 28.31 -28.04
CA LEU A 457 3.40 29.11 -28.14
C LEU A 457 4.57 28.33 -28.76
N GLY A 458 4.33 27.10 -29.22
CA GLY A 458 5.35 26.25 -29.85
C GLY A 458 6.21 25.43 -28.88
N PHE A 459 5.91 25.47 -27.57
CA PHE A 459 6.60 24.64 -26.58
C PHE A 459 6.18 23.18 -26.70
N VAL A 460 7.02 22.22 -26.29
CA VAL A 460 6.62 20.82 -26.18
C VAL A 460 5.52 20.67 -25.13
N THR A 461 4.62 19.70 -25.31
CA THR A 461 3.62 19.37 -24.28
C THR A 461 4.13 18.31 -23.31
N GLN A 462 3.48 18.15 -22.16
CA GLN A 462 3.82 17.12 -21.16
C GLN A 462 3.63 15.68 -21.66
N GLN A 463 2.98 15.49 -22.81
CA GLN A 463 2.80 14.19 -23.44
C GLN A 463 3.92 13.87 -24.45
N SER A 464 4.80 14.83 -24.75
CA SER A 464 5.87 14.62 -25.71
C SER A 464 6.92 13.62 -25.19
N PRO A 465 7.48 12.76 -26.06
CA PRO A 465 8.65 11.94 -25.75
C PRO A 465 9.78 12.75 -25.09
N THR A 466 10.03 13.98 -25.57
CA THR A 466 11.03 14.89 -24.99
C THR A 466 10.74 15.21 -23.53
N PHE A 467 9.53 15.64 -23.19
CA PHE A 467 9.18 15.94 -21.79
C PHE A 467 9.30 14.71 -20.89
N ILE A 468 8.86 13.54 -21.38
CA ILE A 468 8.92 12.28 -20.64
C ILE A 468 10.37 11.87 -20.35
N ALA A 469 11.27 12.02 -21.32
CA ALA A 469 12.69 11.72 -21.13
C ALA A 469 13.31 12.67 -20.09
N TRP A 470 13.02 13.97 -20.19
CA TRP A 470 13.48 14.97 -19.23
C TRP A 470 12.93 14.74 -17.81
N GLU A 471 11.65 14.41 -17.67
CA GLU A 471 11.01 14.10 -16.38
C GLU A 471 11.58 12.83 -15.74
N ALA A 472 11.79 11.77 -16.53
CA ALA A 472 12.38 10.52 -16.05
C ALA A 472 13.82 10.73 -15.58
N THR A 473 14.63 11.48 -16.33
CA THR A 473 15.99 11.85 -15.92
C THR A 473 15.97 12.72 -14.67
N GLN A 474 15.06 13.69 -14.57
CA GLN A 474 14.89 14.48 -13.36
C GLN A 474 14.63 13.61 -12.14
N PHE A 475 13.75 12.62 -12.23
CA PHE A 475 13.49 11.68 -11.14
C PHE A 475 14.75 10.87 -10.74
N LEU A 476 15.46 10.30 -11.71
CA LEU A 476 16.68 9.52 -11.46
C LEU A 476 17.77 10.36 -10.80
N VAL A 477 18.07 11.54 -11.36
CA VAL A 477 19.10 12.44 -10.83
C VAL A 477 18.69 12.99 -9.47
N THR A 478 17.40 13.28 -9.23
CA THR A 478 16.91 13.67 -7.89
C THR A 478 17.24 12.60 -6.87
N SER A 479 16.94 11.34 -7.19
CA SER A 479 17.18 10.21 -6.28
C SER A 479 18.67 9.93 -6.06
N LEU A 480 19.49 10.12 -7.11
CA LEU A 480 20.94 9.91 -7.05
C LEU A 480 21.72 11.10 -6.49
N SER A 481 21.12 12.29 -6.40
CA SER A 481 21.82 13.52 -5.96
C SER A 481 22.40 13.46 -4.54
N GLU A 482 22.03 12.46 -3.74
CA GLU A 482 22.67 12.20 -2.45
C GLU A 482 24.18 11.96 -2.62
N SER A 483 24.62 11.39 -3.75
CA SER A 483 26.05 11.16 -4.04
C SER A 483 26.88 12.44 -4.06
N PHE A 484 26.26 13.58 -4.43
CA PHE A 484 26.93 14.89 -4.52
C PHE A 484 27.46 15.35 -3.16
N ARG A 485 26.84 14.90 -2.06
CA ARG A 485 27.26 15.21 -0.68
C ARG A 485 28.50 14.42 -0.26
N HIS A 486 28.75 13.29 -0.90
CA HIS A 486 29.77 12.33 -0.48
C HIS A 486 31.01 12.35 -1.39
N SER A 487 30.85 12.65 -2.69
CA SER A 487 31.98 12.77 -3.63
C SER A 487 31.79 13.91 -4.62
N SER A 488 32.89 14.62 -4.91
CA SER A 488 32.97 15.66 -5.95
C SER A 488 33.51 15.14 -7.29
N GLU A 489 33.87 13.87 -7.36
CA GLU A 489 34.36 13.25 -8.60
C GLU A 489 33.24 13.24 -9.67
N TYR A 490 33.61 13.50 -10.92
CA TYR A 490 32.72 13.72 -12.06
C TYR A 490 31.78 14.95 -12.00
N LEU A 491 31.58 15.58 -10.84
CA LEU A 491 30.67 16.74 -10.71
C LEU A 491 31.00 17.94 -11.61
N PRO A 492 32.27 18.33 -11.84
CA PRO A 492 32.58 19.41 -12.77
C PRO A 492 32.03 19.15 -14.18
N TYR A 493 32.09 17.90 -14.65
CA TYR A 493 31.55 17.50 -15.94
C TYR A 493 30.02 17.50 -15.93
N VAL A 494 29.40 17.04 -14.84
CA VAL A 494 27.93 17.10 -14.65
C VAL A 494 27.43 18.55 -14.72
N ILE A 495 28.12 19.47 -14.04
CA ILE A 495 27.77 20.90 -14.03
C ILE A 495 27.89 21.49 -15.43
N ASN A 496 29.01 21.24 -16.12
CA ASN A 496 29.23 21.76 -17.47
C ASN A 496 28.21 21.20 -18.48
N GLU A 497 27.93 19.90 -18.41
CA GLU A 497 26.96 19.26 -19.30
C GLU A 497 25.53 19.74 -19.01
N LEU A 498 25.16 19.94 -17.75
CA LEU A 498 23.85 20.49 -17.42
C LEU A 498 23.74 21.96 -17.88
N ALA A 499 24.79 22.76 -17.70
CA ALA A 499 24.81 24.16 -18.14
C ALA A 499 24.66 24.30 -19.67
N SER A 500 25.24 23.40 -20.46
CA SER A 500 25.13 23.42 -21.92
C SER A 500 23.72 23.09 -22.43
N LYS A 501 22.89 22.46 -21.60
CA LYS A 501 21.52 22.03 -21.90
C LYS A 501 20.43 23.01 -21.42
N GLN A 502 20.78 24.27 -21.14
CA GLN A 502 19.80 25.25 -20.68
C GLN A 502 18.66 25.43 -21.71
N PRO A 503 17.40 25.12 -21.34
CA PRO A 503 16.30 25.10 -22.30
C PRO A 503 15.76 26.50 -22.60
N SER A 504 15.27 26.67 -23.83
CA SER A 504 14.44 27.83 -24.22
C SER A 504 12.94 27.57 -24.01
N ASP A 505 12.56 26.29 -23.98
CA ASP A 505 11.21 25.79 -23.81
C ASP A 505 10.69 25.96 -22.37
N MET A 506 9.57 26.67 -22.19
CA MET A 506 9.01 26.99 -20.86
C MET A 506 8.29 25.83 -20.16
N VAL A 507 7.98 24.75 -20.88
CA VAL A 507 7.43 23.51 -20.30
C VAL A 507 8.56 22.64 -19.73
N ILE A 508 9.73 22.63 -20.37
CA ILE A 508 10.94 21.94 -19.89
C ILE A 508 11.70 22.77 -18.85
N TYR A 509 11.65 24.09 -18.90
CA TYR A 509 12.39 25.00 -18.00
C TYR A 509 12.24 24.67 -16.50
N PRO A 510 11.04 24.39 -15.96
CA PRO A 510 10.89 23.97 -14.56
C PRO A 510 11.64 22.68 -14.21
N VAL A 511 11.69 21.71 -15.15
CA VAL A 511 12.40 20.43 -14.99
C VAL A 511 13.90 20.67 -14.94
N TYR A 512 14.41 21.53 -15.83
CA TYR A 512 15.80 21.97 -15.82
C TYR A 512 16.17 22.67 -14.51
N LEU A 513 15.35 23.63 -14.06
CA LEU A 513 15.57 24.32 -12.80
C LEU A 513 15.61 23.35 -11.59
N ASN A 514 14.81 22.28 -11.61
CA ASN A 514 14.88 21.22 -10.61
C ASN A 514 16.25 20.54 -10.61
N LEU A 515 16.73 20.11 -11.79
CA LEU A 515 18.05 19.49 -11.94
C LEU A 515 19.17 20.40 -11.43
N VAL A 516 19.12 21.68 -11.80
CA VAL A 516 20.11 22.69 -11.37
C VAL A 516 20.12 22.83 -9.85
N SER A 517 18.95 22.85 -9.20
CA SER A 517 18.86 22.96 -7.74
C SER A 517 19.47 21.78 -6.98
N LEU A 518 19.58 20.60 -7.61
CA LEU A 518 20.20 19.43 -6.97
C LEU A 518 21.69 19.63 -6.72
N LEU A 519 22.36 20.46 -7.52
CA LEU A 519 23.78 20.77 -7.38
C LEU A 519 24.09 21.54 -6.08
N TRP A 520 23.08 22.09 -5.40
CA TRP A 520 23.26 22.72 -4.09
C TRP A 520 23.68 21.74 -2.99
N ASN A 521 23.48 20.44 -3.22
CA ASN A 521 23.93 19.38 -2.33
C ASN A 521 25.41 19.01 -2.53
N CYS A 522 26.12 19.61 -3.49
CA CYS A 522 27.52 19.30 -3.75
C CYS A 522 28.43 19.66 -2.56
N ARG A 523 29.28 18.71 -2.15
CA ARG A 523 30.26 18.89 -1.06
C ARG A 523 31.16 20.12 -1.27
N ASP A 524 31.70 20.27 -2.49
CA ASP A 524 32.60 21.36 -2.86
C ASP A 524 31.91 22.45 -3.71
N ALA A 525 30.59 22.65 -3.51
CA ALA A 525 29.76 23.57 -4.30
C ALA A 525 30.35 24.98 -4.48
N THR A 526 31.00 25.52 -3.44
CA THR A 526 31.62 26.86 -3.50
C THR A 526 32.85 26.88 -4.41
N ALA A 527 33.73 25.88 -4.33
CA ALA A 527 34.93 25.80 -5.17
C ALA A 527 34.57 25.57 -6.65
N LEU A 528 33.46 24.89 -6.90
CA LEU A 528 32.92 24.63 -8.24
C LEU A 528 32.06 25.78 -8.79
N GLY A 529 31.90 26.89 -8.08
CA GLY A 529 31.11 28.04 -8.54
C GLY A 529 29.61 27.77 -8.68
N VAL A 530 29.09 26.71 -8.06
CA VAL A 530 27.69 26.27 -8.21
C VAL A 530 26.72 27.35 -7.73
N TRP A 531 26.99 27.97 -6.58
CA TRP A 531 26.08 28.97 -6.00
C TRP A 531 25.87 30.17 -6.91
N GLU A 532 26.95 30.78 -7.39
CA GLU A 532 26.88 31.91 -8.30
C GLU A 532 26.21 31.52 -9.63
N GLY A 533 26.63 30.40 -10.24
CA GLY A 533 26.07 29.95 -11.53
C GLY A 533 24.57 29.66 -11.46
N THR A 534 24.14 28.88 -10.46
CA THR A 534 22.73 28.47 -10.33
C THR A 534 21.81 29.62 -9.92
N VAL A 535 22.26 30.52 -9.05
CA VAL A 535 21.50 31.72 -8.66
C VAL A 535 21.36 32.69 -9.84
N ASN A 536 22.42 32.90 -10.62
CA ASN A 536 22.36 33.73 -11.82
C ASN A 536 21.36 33.19 -12.85
N ILE A 537 21.31 31.87 -13.07
CA ILE A 537 20.29 31.24 -13.93
C ILE A 537 18.87 31.57 -13.43
N ILE A 538 18.62 31.41 -12.12
CA ILE A 538 17.32 31.69 -11.50
C ILE A 538 16.93 33.17 -11.62
N ILE A 539 17.84 34.09 -11.30
CA ILE A 539 17.57 35.53 -11.38
C ILE A 539 17.35 35.96 -12.83
N ASN A 540 18.16 35.47 -13.77
CA ASN A 540 17.99 35.77 -15.19
C ASN A 540 16.61 35.30 -15.69
N SER A 541 16.11 34.16 -15.24
CA SER A 541 14.74 33.70 -15.54
C SER A 541 13.67 34.70 -15.09
N LEU A 542 13.85 35.30 -13.90
CA LEU A 542 12.92 36.29 -13.36
C LEU A 542 13.05 37.67 -14.02
N MET A 543 14.25 38.05 -14.45
CA MET A 543 14.53 39.32 -15.13
C MET A 543 14.12 39.30 -16.62
N CYS A 544 14.05 38.12 -17.25
CA CYS A 544 13.60 37.97 -18.63
C CYS A 544 12.16 38.43 -18.82
N ARG A 545 11.95 39.43 -19.68
CA ARG A 545 10.62 39.94 -20.02
C ARG A 545 9.85 38.87 -20.81
N PRO A 546 8.72 38.38 -20.30
CA PRO A 546 7.94 37.37 -21.02
C PRO A 546 7.24 37.99 -22.23
N LYS A 547 7.15 37.22 -23.33
CA LYS A 547 6.44 37.64 -24.55
C LYS A 547 4.93 37.78 -24.33
N ASN A 548 4.37 36.98 -23.42
CA ASN A 548 2.96 37.01 -23.02
C ASN A 548 2.84 36.84 -21.50
N PHE A 549 2.34 37.85 -20.79
CA PHE A 549 2.21 37.86 -19.32
C PHE A 549 1.13 36.92 -18.78
N GLY A 550 0.18 36.52 -19.62
CA GLY A 550 -0.93 35.64 -19.23
C GLY A 550 -0.71 34.17 -19.56
N ASP A 551 0.46 33.80 -20.08
CA ASP A 551 0.74 32.42 -20.45
C ASP A 551 1.08 31.54 -19.24
N ILE A 552 0.42 30.38 -19.15
CA ILE A 552 0.49 29.50 -17.99
C ILE A 552 1.87 28.83 -17.88
N ASP A 553 2.49 28.47 -19.01
CA ASP A 553 3.77 27.77 -19.03
C ASP A 553 4.89 28.71 -18.59
N VAL A 554 4.87 29.95 -19.10
CA VAL A 554 5.76 31.03 -18.66
C VAL A 554 5.59 31.35 -17.18
N MET A 555 4.34 31.50 -16.71
CA MET A 555 4.07 31.74 -15.28
C MET A 555 4.53 30.57 -14.41
N SER A 556 4.40 29.33 -14.90
CA SER A 556 4.86 28.12 -14.20
C SER A 556 6.39 28.09 -14.05
N ALA A 557 7.13 28.38 -15.12
CA ALA A 557 8.59 28.49 -15.11
C ALA A 557 9.10 29.56 -14.14
N ARG A 558 8.51 30.76 -14.20
CA ARG A 558 8.86 31.86 -13.28
C ARG A 558 8.51 31.55 -11.83
N LYS A 559 7.32 30.97 -11.59
CA LYS A 559 6.91 30.49 -10.27
C LYS A 559 7.92 29.48 -9.72
N ARG A 560 8.41 28.55 -10.54
CA ARG A 560 9.42 27.59 -10.10
C ARG A 560 10.73 28.29 -9.75
N ALA A 561 11.22 29.19 -10.60
CA ALA A 561 12.43 29.97 -10.35
C ALA A 561 12.37 30.71 -9.00
N ILE A 562 11.28 31.44 -8.72
CA ILE A 562 11.15 32.16 -7.45
C ILE A 562 11.03 31.22 -6.23
N THR A 563 10.34 30.07 -6.36
CA THR A 563 10.30 29.10 -5.25
C THR A 563 11.67 28.47 -4.95
N LEU A 564 12.50 28.29 -5.97
CA LEU A 564 13.89 27.84 -5.79
C LEU A 564 14.74 28.93 -5.14
N LEU A 565 14.52 30.20 -5.48
CA LEU A 565 15.18 31.32 -4.82
C LEU A 565 14.85 31.38 -3.32
N VAL A 566 13.58 31.23 -2.96
CA VAL A 566 13.15 31.09 -1.55
C VAL A 566 13.85 29.91 -0.87
N THR A 567 13.95 28.77 -1.57
CA THR A 567 14.63 27.57 -1.05
C THR A 567 16.12 27.83 -0.80
N ALA A 568 16.79 28.50 -1.74
CA ALA A 568 18.21 28.87 -1.62
C ALA A 568 18.43 29.81 -0.42
N CYS A 569 17.59 30.83 -0.24
CA CYS A 569 17.67 31.74 0.89
C CYS A 569 17.28 31.08 2.22
N THR A 570 16.37 30.11 2.22
CA THR A 570 15.90 29.47 3.47
C THR A 570 16.87 28.40 3.96
N ASN A 571 17.30 27.51 3.08
CA ASN A 571 18.05 26.32 3.45
C ASN A 571 19.57 26.51 3.28
N HIS A 572 19.99 27.51 2.50
CA HIS A 572 21.37 27.66 2.07
C HIS A 572 21.92 29.10 2.13
N ALA A 573 21.25 30.02 2.84
CA ALA A 573 21.67 31.42 2.89
C ALA A 573 23.13 31.62 3.33
N GLU A 574 23.68 30.79 4.22
CA GLU A 574 25.08 30.89 4.66
C GLU A 574 26.07 30.76 3.49
N LYS A 575 25.72 29.96 2.48
CA LYS A 575 26.53 29.80 1.26
C LYS A 575 26.45 31.02 0.35
N LEU A 576 25.34 31.76 0.43
CA LEU A 576 25.08 32.97 -0.35
C LEU A 576 25.63 34.24 0.33
N LYS A 577 26.04 34.17 1.60
CA LYS A 577 26.53 35.31 2.39
C LYS A 577 27.68 36.07 1.71
N ASN A 578 28.58 35.35 1.03
CA ASN A 578 29.71 35.94 0.30
C ASN A 578 29.28 36.74 -0.94
N LEU A 579 28.03 36.60 -1.39
CA LEU A 579 27.42 37.33 -2.50
C LEU A 579 26.47 38.46 -2.01
N SER A 580 26.34 38.66 -0.69
CA SER A 580 25.26 39.39 -0.01
C SER A 580 24.88 40.75 -0.59
N ALA A 581 25.83 41.69 -0.73
CA ALA A 581 25.50 43.06 -1.16
C ALA A 581 24.98 43.13 -2.60
N GLY A 582 25.59 42.38 -3.52
CA GLY A 582 25.14 42.30 -4.93
C GLY A 582 23.84 41.51 -5.07
N PHE A 583 23.70 40.44 -4.29
CA PHE A 583 22.53 39.57 -4.32
C PHE A 583 21.26 40.28 -3.82
N ILE A 584 21.30 40.99 -2.69
CA ILE A 584 20.14 41.74 -2.18
C ILE A 584 19.71 42.81 -3.18
N GLN A 585 20.66 43.56 -3.77
CA GLN A 585 20.32 44.56 -4.79
C GLN A 585 19.64 43.94 -6.01
N GLN A 586 20.03 42.73 -6.41
CA GLN A 586 19.36 42.01 -7.49
C GLN A 586 17.93 41.62 -7.09
N LEU A 587 17.70 41.14 -5.86
CA LEU A 587 16.35 40.84 -5.36
C LEU A 587 15.46 42.09 -5.32
N GLU A 588 15.97 43.20 -4.81
CA GLU A 588 15.29 44.50 -4.78
C GLU A 588 14.97 44.98 -6.21
N ARG A 589 15.90 44.81 -7.16
CA ARG A 589 15.64 45.13 -8.57
C ARG A 589 14.51 44.29 -9.15
N VAL A 590 14.50 42.97 -8.90
CA VAL A 590 13.42 42.08 -9.37
C VAL A 590 12.08 42.49 -8.77
N LEU A 591 12.04 42.85 -7.48
CA LEU A 591 10.83 43.30 -6.79
C LEU A 591 10.23 44.55 -7.44
N MET A 592 11.08 45.47 -7.90
CA MET A 592 10.68 46.75 -8.51
C MET A 592 10.32 46.66 -9.99
N LEU A 593 10.46 45.49 -10.63
CA LEU A 593 10.10 45.34 -12.04
C LEU A 593 8.58 45.48 -12.24
N PRO A 594 8.14 46.17 -13.31
CA PRO A 594 6.72 46.43 -13.56
C PRO A 594 5.92 45.17 -13.89
N PHE A 595 6.60 44.08 -14.23
CA PHE A 595 6.00 42.80 -14.59
C PHE A 595 6.12 41.72 -13.51
N THR A 596 6.67 42.05 -12.33
CA THR A 596 6.67 41.14 -11.20
C THR A 596 5.26 41.03 -10.65
N VAL A 597 4.65 39.85 -10.78
CA VAL A 597 3.26 39.61 -10.38
C VAL A 597 3.13 39.54 -8.85
N PRO A 598 1.96 39.81 -8.24
CA PRO A 598 1.80 39.83 -6.78
C PRO A 598 2.31 38.58 -6.05
N GLN A 599 2.08 37.38 -6.61
CA GLN A 599 2.59 36.12 -6.05
C GLN A 599 4.11 36.03 -6.05
N GLU A 600 4.78 36.58 -7.08
CA GLU A 600 6.25 36.64 -7.12
C GLU A 600 6.76 37.64 -6.06
N ARG A 601 6.07 38.77 -5.84
CA ARG A 601 6.44 39.74 -4.80
C ARG A 601 6.40 39.13 -3.41
N ILE A 602 5.33 38.39 -3.08
CA ILE A 602 5.20 37.69 -1.79
C ILE A 602 6.40 36.76 -1.57
N LEU A 603 6.74 35.94 -2.57
CA LEU A 603 7.86 35.00 -2.48
C LEU A 603 9.24 35.70 -2.49
N LEU A 604 9.37 36.86 -3.14
CA LEU A 604 10.58 37.68 -3.07
C LEU A 604 10.79 38.24 -1.66
N TYR A 605 9.75 38.75 -1.02
CA TYR A 605 9.83 39.18 0.38
C TYR A 605 10.18 38.01 1.31
N GLU A 606 9.62 36.83 1.06
CA GLU A 606 9.94 35.59 1.78
C GLU A 606 11.43 35.22 1.61
N ALA A 607 11.95 35.27 0.38
CA ALA A 607 13.36 35.01 0.09
C ALA A 607 14.29 36.05 0.75
N MET A 608 13.93 37.34 0.72
CA MET A 608 14.70 38.40 1.37
C MET A 608 14.71 38.22 2.88
N ALA A 609 13.55 37.95 3.51
CA ALA A 609 13.46 37.67 4.94
C ALA A 609 14.28 36.44 5.35
N ALA A 610 14.20 35.36 4.59
CA ALA A 610 15.02 34.17 4.81
C ALA A 610 16.51 34.49 4.77
N PHE A 611 16.95 35.32 3.81
CA PHE A 611 18.34 35.72 3.67
C PHE A 611 18.84 36.61 4.83
N THR A 612 17.96 37.40 5.47
CA THR A 612 18.37 38.24 6.61
C THR A 612 18.95 37.44 7.77
N LYS A 613 18.63 36.14 7.89
CA LYS A 613 19.12 35.27 8.97
C LYS A 613 20.64 35.14 9.05
N VAL A 614 21.36 35.37 7.94
CA VAL A 614 22.81 35.17 7.84
C VAL A 614 23.61 36.47 7.83
N LEU A 615 22.91 37.60 7.78
CA LEU A 615 23.48 38.94 7.84
C LEU A 615 23.86 39.30 9.29
N PRO A 616 24.75 40.28 9.52
CA PRO A 616 24.99 40.85 10.85
C PRO A 616 23.68 41.31 11.48
N VAL A 617 23.52 41.13 12.80
CA VAL A 617 22.24 41.38 13.53
C VAL A 617 21.71 42.79 13.26
N ASP A 618 22.56 43.82 13.36
CA ASP A 618 22.14 45.21 13.14
C ASP A 618 21.65 45.45 11.71
N GLU A 619 22.31 44.86 10.71
CA GLU A 619 21.88 44.96 9.31
C GLU A 619 20.60 44.16 9.07
N ALA A 620 20.51 42.95 9.62
CA ALA A 620 19.33 42.09 9.51
C ALA A 620 18.08 42.78 10.09
N GLU A 621 18.20 43.37 11.28
CA GLU A 621 17.13 44.10 11.94
C GLU A 621 16.74 45.35 11.17
N GLN A 622 17.71 46.16 10.74
CA GLN A 622 17.44 47.35 9.94
C GLN A 622 16.70 46.99 8.65
N ARG A 623 17.14 45.93 7.95
CA ARG A 623 16.51 45.46 6.72
C ARG A 623 15.10 44.94 6.98
N LEU A 624 14.91 44.08 7.97
CA LEU A 624 13.59 43.57 8.38
C LEU A 624 12.65 44.73 8.71
N GLN A 625 13.09 45.72 9.47
CA GLN A 625 12.31 46.90 9.79
C GLN A 625 11.93 47.69 8.53
N THR A 626 12.86 47.86 7.59
CA THR A 626 12.66 48.65 6.36
C THR A 626 11.52 48.10 5.50
N PHE A 627 11.35 46.78 5.41
CA PHE A 627 10.27 46.20 4.62
C PHE A 627 9.05 45.71 5.43
N LEU A 628 9.21 45.28 6.68
CA LEU A 628 8.09 44.78 7.49
C LEU A 628 7.26 45.91 8.11
N GLN A 629 7.89 46.99 8.58
CA GLN A 629 7.19 48.11 9.22
C GLN A 629 6.16 48.78 8.29
N PRO A 630 6.47 49.08 7.00
CA PRO A 630 5.48 49.65 6.11
C PRO A 630 4.29 48.72 5.89
N ILE A 631 4.53 47.42 5.76
CA ILE A 631 3.48 46.41 5.52
C ILE A 631 2.57 46.27 6.74
N ALA A 632 3.17 46.18 7.94
CA ALA A 632 2.45 46.16 9.21
C ALA A 632 1.61 47.43 9.41
N SER A 633 2.17 48.60 9.07
CA SER A 633 1.48 49.88 9.19
C SER A 633 0.30 49.97 8.23
N ILE A 634 0.47 49.53 6.97
CA ILE A 634 -0.61 49.46 5.98
C ILE A 634 -1.72 48.53 6.49
N LEU A 635 -1.39 47.33 6.97
CA LEU A 635 -2.39 46.40 7.49
C LEU A 635 -3.15 47.00 8.68
N ALA A 636 -2.44 47.57 9.66
CA ALA A 636 -3.05 48.18 10.83
C ALA A 636 -3.95 49.37 10.45
N GLU A 637 -3.52 50.24 9.54
CA GLU A 637 -4.30 51.40 9.09
C GLU A 637 -5.58 50.97 8.36
N ARG A 638 -5.50 49.91 7.53
CA ARG A 638 -6.64 49.43 6.72
C ARG A 638 -7.66 48.63 7.52
N VAL A 639 -7.23 47.95 8.58
CA VAL A 639 -8.13 47.14 9.44
C VAL A 639 -8.68 47.97 10.61
N ARG A 640 -8.00 49.05 11.01
CA ARG A 640 -8.45 49.91 12.11
C ARG A 640 -9.84 50.48 11.83
N GLY A 641 -10.78 50.16 12.72
CA GLY A 641 -12.18 50.60 12.62
C GLY A 641 -13.03 49.79 11.62
N MET A 642 -12.51 48.69 11.08
CA MET A 642 -13.28 47.76 10.27
C MET A 642 -14.27 46.99 11.15
N ASP A 643 -15.51 46.87 10.70
CA ASP A 643 -16.53 45.97 11.28
C ASP A 643 -16.79 44.78 10.35
N GLN A 644 -17.66 43.86 10.80
CA GLN A 644 -18.01 42.66 10.01
C GLN A 644 -18.61 43.03 8.63
N GLN A 645 -19.37 44.13 8.53
CA GLN A 645 -20.03 44.52 7.28
C GLN A 645 -19.00 45.01 6.26
N ILE A 646 -18.07 45.88 6.67
CA ILE A 646 -16.97 46.36 5.82
C ILE A 646 -16.09 45.19 5.37
N PHE A 647 -15.83 44.23 6.27
CA PHE A 647 -15.09 43.01 5.92
C PHE A 647 -15.82 42.19 4.85
N ASN A 648 -17.13 41.97 5.00
CA ASN A 648 -17.94 41.24 4.02
C ASN A 648 -17.91 41.94 2.64
N ASP A 649 -18.05 43.27 2.61
CA ASP A 649 -18.01 44.08 1.39
C ASP A 649 -16.62 44.07 0.71
N MET A 650 -15.55 44.04 1.50
CA MET A 650 -14.17 43.87 1.03
C MET A 650 -13.99 42.51 0.34
N ILE A 651 -14.44 41.41 0.96
CA ILE A 651 -14.31 40.07 0.39
C ILE A 651 -15.10 39.93 -0.92
N ILE A 652 -16.35 40.44 -0.94
CA ILE A 652 -17.20 40.46 -2.13
C ILE A 652 -16.59 41.34 -3.24
N ALA A 653 -15.83 42.37 -2.85
CA ALA A 653 -15.30 43.41 -3.71
C ALA A 653 -16.41 44.13 -4.50
N SER A 654 -17.44 44.60 -3.78
CA SER A 654 -18.64 45.24 -4.35
C SER A 654 -18.35 46.53 -5.12
N THR A 655 -17.21 47.17 -4.85
CA THR A 655 -16.73 48.39 -5.52
C THR A 655 -15.24 48.26 -5.88
N LYS A 656 -14.74 49.17 -6.73
CA LYS A 656 -13.31 49.24 -7.05
C LYS A 656 -12.45 49.53 -5.80
N SER A 657 -12.94 50.36 -4.87
CA SER A 657 -12.24 50.64 -3.61
C SER A 657 -12.18 49.41 -2.72
N HIS A 658 -13.26 48.62 -2.63
CA HIS A 658 -13.25 47.35 -1.89
C HIS A 658 -12.32 46.31 -2.54
N TYR A 659 -12.25 46.28 -3.87
CA TYR A 659 -11.31 45.44 -4.60
C TYR A 659 -9.85 45.79 -4.25
N GLU A 660 -9.49 47.08 -4.29
CA GLU A 660 -8.15 47.56 -3.96
C GLU A 660 -7.82 47.33 -2.47
N LEU A 661 -8.78 47.57 -1.58
CA LEU A 661 -8.65 47.29 -0.14
C LEU A 661 -8.36 45.81 0.12
N ARG A 662 -9.12 44.92 -0.54
CA ARG A 662 -8.94 43.46 -0.42
C ARG A 662 -7.55 43.03 -0.86
N ASP A 663 -7.11 43.49 -2.03
CA ASP A 663 -5.80 43.11 -2.57
C ASP A 663 -4.67 43.62 -1.65
N LEU A 664 -4.78 44.85 -1.12
CA LEU A 664 -3.82 45.39 -0.15
C LEU A 664 -3.77 44.59 1.16
N VAL A 665 -4.92 44.26 1.75
CA VAL A 665 -5.00 43.48 3.01
C VAL A 665 -4.47 42.06 2.79
N CYS A 666 -4.92 41.38 1.73
CA CYS A 666 -4.46 40.04 1.39
C CYS A 666 -2.96 39.99 1.10
N ASP A 667 -2.43 40.92 0.31
CA ASP A 667 -1.00 40.99 0.01
C ASP A 667 -0.19 41.28 1.28
N SER A 668 -0.66 42.19 2.14
CA SER A 668 0.02 42.51 3.40
C SER A 668 0.08 41.29 4.33
N LEU A 669 -1.04 40.57 4.49
CA LEU A 669 -1.09 39.34 5.28
C LEU A 669 -0.18 38.25 4.72
N ASN A 670 -0.22 38.02 3.40
CA ASN A 670 0.61 37.01 2.75
C ASN A 670 2.11 37.34 2.87
N ILE A 671 2.49 38.61 2.69
CA ILE A 671 3.88 39.03 2.86
C ILE A 671 4.31 38.86 4.32
N MET A 672 3.52 39.34 5.29
CA MET A 672 3.82 39.15 6.71
C MET A 672 3.96 37.65 7.06
N ALA A 673 3.02 36.81 6.62
CA ALA A 673 3.09 35.37 6.83
C ALA A 673 4.34 34.74 6.20
N GLY A 674 4.74 35.17 5.00
CA GLY A 674 5.98 34.74 4.35
C GLY A 674 7.23 35.17 5.12
N VAL A 675 7.31 36.45 5.51
CA VAL A 675 8.44 36.99 6.27
C VAL A 675 8.61 36.28 7.61
N LEU A 676 7.52 36.08 8.36
CA LEU A 676 7.55 35.49 9.71
C LEU A 676 7.91 34.02 9.74
N ARG A 677 7.59 33.27 8.68
CA ARG A 677 8.04 31.87 8.54
C ARG A 677 9.57 31.77 8.52
N HIS A 678 10.27 32.83 8.09
CA HIS A 678 11.69 32.77 7.77
C HIS A 678 12.56 33.84 8.43
N CYS A 679 12.04 34.77 9.23
CA CYS A 679 12.87 35.73 9.98
C CYS A 679 13.37 35.18 11.33
N ASN A 680 14.35 35.86 11.93
CA ASN A 680 14.80 35.58 13.30
C ASN A 680 13.93 36.35 14.32
N THR A 681 13.85 35.83 15.54
CA THR A 681 13.22 36.53 16.66
C THR A 681 14.09 37.70 17.10
N SER A 682 13.59 38.92 16.96
CA SER A 682 14.22 40.15 17.46
C SER A 682 13.23 41.03 18.22
N SER A 683 13.73 41.96 19.02
CA SER A 683 12.90 42.93 19.74
C SER A 683 12.05 43.76 18.77
N CYS A 684 12.67 44.27 17.69
CA CYS A 684 11.98 45.05 16.67
C CYS A 684 10.83 44.28 16.01
N VAL A 685 11.06 43.03 15.60
CA VAL A 685 9.99 42.19 15.00
C VAL A 685 8.89 41.92 16.02
N THR A 686 9.23 41.63 17.27
CA THR A 686 8.25 41.36 18.33
C THR A 686 7.39 42.58 18.64
N GLU A 687 7.98 43.78 18.66
CA GLU A 687 7.25 45.05 18.82
C GLU A 687 6.27 45.29 17.66
N ILE A 688 6.72 45.09 16.41
CA ILE A 688 5.87 45.21 15.21
C ILE A 688 4.69 44.23 15.29
N LEU A 689 4.96 42.97 15.66
CA LEU A 689 3.93 41.94 15.77
C LEU A 689 2.95 42.23 16.91
N THR A 690 3.44 42.67 18.06
CA THR A 690 2.58 43.07 19.18
C THR A 690 1.63 44.19 18.78
N GLY A 691 2.11 45.16 17.99
CA GLY A 691 1.28 46.24 17.46
C GLY A 691 0.22 45.80 16.45
N VAL A 692 0.49 44.77 15.64
CA VAL A 692 -0.44 44.28 14.61
C VAL A 692 -1.39 43.20 15.13
N MET A 693 -1.03 42.55 16.24
CA MET A 693 -1.73 41.39 16.79
C MET A 693 -3.25 41.56 16.97
N PRO A 694 -3.76 42.68 17.51
CA PRO A 694 -5.21 42.86 17.68
C PRO A 694 -5.96 42.81 16.35
N PHE A 695 -5.37 43.34 15.27
CA PHE A 695 -5.97 43.36 13.94
C PHE A 695 -5.97 41.97 13.30
N ILE A 696 -4.96 41.14 13.57
CA ILE A 696 -4.93 39.74 13.11
C ILE A 696 -6.03 38.94 13.78
N VAL A 697 -6.16 39.04 15.11
CA VAL A 697 -7.21 38.34 15.87
C VAL A 697 -8.60 38.79 15.40
N GLN A 698 -8.79 40.09 15.19
CA GLN A 698 -10.02 40.65 14.64
C GLN A 698 -10.34 40.10 13.24
N LEU A 699 -9.35 39.97 12.36
CA LEU A 699 -9.54 39.39 11.02
C LEU A 699 -9.83 37.87 11.06
N VAL A 700 -9.25 37.13 12.01
CA VAL A 700 -9.58 35.71 12.21
C VAL A 700 -11.03 35.57 12.63
N ASP A 701 -11.48 36.37 13.60
CA ASP A 701 -12.87 36.38 14.04
C ASP A 701 -13.82 36.74 12.88
N PHE A 702 -13.53 37.81 12.13
CA PHE A 702 -14.34 38.19 10.97
C PHE A 702 -14.39 37.11 9.87
N ALA A 703 -13.26 36.43 9.63
CA ALA A 703 -13.19 35.38 8.62
C ALA A 703 -13.95 34.10 9.04
N HIS A 704 -14.13 33.84 10.34
CA HIS A 704 -14.91 32.71 10.86
C HIS A 704 -16.39 33.04 11.11
N SER A 705 -16.67 34.30 11.45
CA SER A 705 -18.02 34.83 11.71
C SER A 705 -18.78 35.22 10.43
N MET A 706 -18.19 35.02 9.25
CA MET A 706 -18.86 35.25 7.98
C MET A 706 -19.97 34.22 7.78
N HIS A 707 -21.23 34.64 7.91
CA HIS A 707 -22.40 33.75 7.85
C HIS A 707 -23.35 34.11 6.70
N VAL A 708 -24.09 33.11 6.25
CA VAL A 708 -25.04 33.17 5.11
C VAL A 708 -26.04 34.32 5.23
N GLY A 709 -26.48 34.66 6.44
CA GLY A 709 -27.46 35.73 6.70
C GLY A 709 -26.92 37.15 6.56
N GLY A 710 -25.59 37.34 6.56
CA GLY A 710 -24.94 38.65 6.45
C GLY A 710 -24.41 39.00 5.05
N LEU A 711 -24.72 38.16 4.05
CA LEU A 711 -24.23 38.29 2.68
C LEU A 711 -25.39 38.45 1.69
N PRO A 712 -25.21 39.19 0.58
CA PRO A 712 -26.21 39.22 -0.50
C PRO A 712 -26.46 37.81 -1.06
N PHE A 713 -27.69 37.54 -1.51
CA PHE A 713 -28.12 36.21 -2.00
C PHE A 713 -27.11 35.48 -2.93
N PRO A 714 -26.45 36.15 -3.90
CA PRO A 714 -25.46 35.49 -4.77
C PRO A 714 -24.22 34.93 -4.05
N TYR A 715 -23.96 35.38 -2.81
CA TYR A 715 -22.79 35.04 -2.00
C TYR A 715 -23.12 34.18 -0.76
N CYS A 716 -24.38 33.76 -0.60
CA CYS A 716 -24.81 32.89 0.50
C CYS A 716 -23.97 31.61 0.63
N ASN A 717 -23.39 31.12 -0.47
CA ASN A 717 -22.57 29.91 -0.49
C ASN A 717 -21.06 30.21 -0.58
N ILE A 718 -20.57 31.31 -0.01
CA ILE A 718 -19.16 31.72 -0.13
C ILE A 718 -18.16 30.78 0.58
N ASP A 719 -18.61 29.97 1.53
CA ASP A 719 -17.75 28.99 2.23
C ASP A 719 -17.56 27.68 1.45
N GLU A 720 -18.34 27.47 0.38
CA GLU A 720 -18.16 26.32 -0.50
C GLU A 720 -16.88 26.46 -1.33
N MET A 721 -16.22 25.33 -1.57
CA MET A 721 -15.04 25.27 -2.42
C MET A 721 -15.34 25.72 -3.87
N SER A 722 -14.33 26.27 -4.57
CA SER A 722 -14.52 26.74 -5.94
C SER A 722 -14.77 25.56 -6.89
N SER A 723 -15.58 25.76 -7.95
CA SER A 723 -15.87 24.70 -8.93
C SER A 723 -14.62 24.16 -9.63
N ALA A 724 -13.59 24.99 -9.79
CA ALA A 724 -12.30 24.60 -10.35
C ALA A 724 -11.54 23.64 -9.45
N GLU A 725 -11.44 23.94 -8.14
CA GLU A 725 -10.82 23.06 -7.15
C GLU A 725 -11.63 21.77 -6.99
N ARG A 726 -12.96 21.87 -7.01
CA ARG A 726 -13.87 20.71 -6.98
C ARG A 726 -13.59 19.76 -8.15
N GLN A 727 -13.48 20.29 -9.37
CA GLN A 727 -13.18 19.49 -10.55
C GLN A 727 -11.81 18.80 -10.47
N GLN A 728 -10.78 19.45 -9.90
CA GLN A 728 -9.45 18.82 -9.73
C GLN A 728 -9.44 17.65 -8.73
N LEU A 729 -10.42 17.59 -7.84
CA LEU A 729 -10.51 16.58 -6.81
C LEU A 729 -11.32 15.35 -7.25
N LEU A 730 -12.06 15.44 -8.36
CA LEU A 730 -12.85 14.35 -8.92
C LEU A 730 -11.99 13.38 -9.78
N PRO A 731 -12.28 12.06 -9.77
CA PRO A 731 -11.48 11.02 -10.46
C PRO A 731 -11.43 11.14 -11.99
N ASN A 732 -12.44 11.77 -12.62
CA ASN A 732 -12.42 12.12 -14.06
C ASN A 732 -12.18 13.60 -14.32
N GLY A 733 -11.78 14.32 -13.28
CA GLY A 733 -11.37 15.70 -13.33
C GLY A 733 -10.09 15.84 -14.12
N SER A 734 -10.18 15.90 -15.44
CA SER A 734 -9.08 16.43 -16.24
C SER A 734 -8.71 17.78 -15.62
N ARG A 735 -7.40 18.03 -15.42
CA ARG A 735 -6.91 19.41 -15.49
C ARG A 735 -7.28 19.90 -16.87
N ARG A 736 -8.54 20.32 -17.08
CA ARG A 736 -8.90 21.11 -18.25
C ARG A 736 -7.93 22.24 -18.17
N ASN A 737 -7.04 22.32 -19.16
CA ASN A 737 -6.24 23.49 -19.41
C ASN A 737 -7.20 24.65 -19.23
N MET A 738 -7.01 25.38 -18.13
CA MET A 738 -7.72 26.62 -17.84
C MET A 738 -7.16 27.63 -18.84
N GLY A 739 -7.37 27.37 -20.14
CA GLY A 739 -7.04 28.27 -21.21
C GLY A 739 -7.81 29.54 -20.95
N SER A 740 -7.08 30.55 -20.45
CA SER A 740 -7.15 32.00 -20.61
C SER A 740 -8.46 32.75 -20.90
N ASN A 741 -9.62 32.11 -21.11
CA ASN A 741 -10.84 32.78 -21.62
C ASN A 741 -12.11 32.59 -20.78
N GLN A 742 -12.12 31.80 -19.70
CA GLN A 742 -13.23 31.86 -18.74
C GLN A 742 -12.96 32.93 -17.70
N LYS A 743 -13.54 34.12 -17.89
CA LYS A 743 -13.62 35.17 -16.86
C LYS A 743 -14.20 34.54 -15.58
N LYS A 744 -13.37 34.28 -14.57
CA LYS A 744 -13.81 33.77 -13.25
C LYS A 744 -14.98 34.63 -12.75
N CYS A 745 -16.11 33.99 -12.39
CA CYS A 745 -17.28 34.71 -11.93
C CYS A 745 -17.00 35.45 -10.60
N PRO A 746 -17.72 36.53 -10.26
CA PRO A 746 -17.46 37.32 -9.05
C PRO A 746 -17.45 36.49 -7.76
N LEU A 747 -18.39 35.54 -7.62
CA LEU A 747 -18.44 34.61 -6.48
C LEU A 747 -17.17 33.76 -6.35
N GLN A 748 -16.66 33.21 -7.46
CA GLN A 748 -15.41 32.43 -7.44
C GLN A 748 -14.20 33.27 -7.01
N ARG A 749 -14.17 34.57 -7.35
CA ARG A 749 -13.11 35.48 -6.91
C ARG A 749 -13.21 35.76 -5.41
N ALA A 750 -14.42 36.02 -4.90
CA ALA A 750 -14.66 36.22 -3.48
C ALA A 750 -14.30 34.98 -2.65
N ARG A 751 -14.69 33.77 -3.10
CA ARG A 751 -14.29 32.48 -2.52
C ARG A 751 -12.77 32.33 -2.45
N GLY A 752 -12.09 32.57 -3.58
CA GLY A 752 -10.64 32.48 -3.66
C GLY A 752 -9.93 33.48 -2.74
N ALA A 753 -10.46 34.71 -2.62
CA ALA A 753 -9.92 35.72 -1.73
C ALA A 753 -10.11 35.37 -0.25
N LEU A 754 -11.31 34.94 0.16
CA LEU A 754 -11.57 34.50 1.53
C LEU A 754 -10.66 33.34 1.93
N MET A 755 -10.51 32.35 1.04
CA MET A 755 -9.65 31.20 1.29
C MET A 755 -8.17 31.59 1.38
N SER A 756 -7.71 32.48 0.50
CA SER A 756 -6.36 33.03 0.57
C SER A 756 -6.11 33.78 1.88
N LEU A 757 -7.08 34.59 2.32
CA LEU A 757 -7.00 35.37 3.55
C LEU A 757 -6.98 34.44 4.78
N ARG A 758 -7.88 33.45 4.85
CA ARG A 758 -7.88 32.42 5.91
C ARG A 758 -6.53 31.70 5.97
N THR A 759 -6.00 31.28 4.83
CA THR A 759 -4.70 30.58 4.76
C THR A 759 -3.55 31.46 5.27
N ALA A 760 -3.51 32.74 4.85
CA ALA A 760 -2.50 33.69 5.31
C ALA A 760 -2.59 33.94 6.82
N LEU A 761 -3.80 34.10 7.36
CA LEU A 761 -4.04 34.25 8.79
C LEU A 761 -3.59 33.02 9.58
N TYR A 762 -3.93 31.81 9.11
CA TYR A 762 -3.49 30.57 9.76
C TYR A 762 -1.97 30.42 9.75
N GLN A 763 -1.31 30.71 8.62
CA GLN A 763 0.15 30.71 8.54
C GLN A 763 0.77 31.72 9.49
N LEU A 764 0.17 32.91 9.60
CA LEU A 764 0.66 33.96 10.46
C LEU A 764 0.52 33.57 11.93
N VAL A 765 -0.66 33.15 12.39
CA VAL A 765 -0.89 32.66 13.76
C VAL A 765 -0.02 31.45 14.08
N GLY A 766 0.14 30.53 13.12
CA GLY A 766 1.07 29.40 13.25
C GLY A 766 2.52 29.82 13.44
N SER A 767 2.95 30.89 12.78
CA SER A 767 4.32 31.42 12.89
C SER A 767 4.52 32.22 14.19
N LEU A 768 3.46 32.88 14.68
CA LEU A 768 3.49 33.67 15.90
C LEU A 768 3.86 32.87 17.16
N SER A 769 3.65 31.56 17.17
CA SER A 769 4.00 30.71 18.32
C SER A 769 5.50 30.61 18.62
N VAL A 770 6.35 31.08 17.70
CA VAL A 770 7.80 31.19 17.91
C VAL A 770 8.17 32.52 18.61
N PHE A 771 7.33 33.54 18.47
CA PHE A 771 7.62 34.91 18.93
C PHE A 771 6.93 35.26 20.25
N PHE A 772 5.79 34.62 20.55
CA PHE A 772 5.01 34.89 21.77
C PHE A 772 5.10 33.77 22.80
N PRO A 773 4.94 34.10 24.11
CA PRO A 773 4.90 33.10 25.17
C PRO A 773 3.68 32.17 25.04
N ARG A 774 3.83 30.96 25.60
CA ARG A 774 2.87 29.85 25.50
C ARG A 774 1.44 30.25 25.86
N GLU A 775 1.26 31.05 26.89
CA GLU A 775 -0.05 31.45 27.43
C GLU A 775 -0.84 32.25 26.39
N ASN A 776 -0.18 33.16 25.68
CA ASN A 776 -0.82 33.99 24.64
C ASN A 776 -1.24 33.13 23.44
N VAL A 777 -0.41 32.14 23.08
CA VAL A 777 -0.69 31.18 22.00
C VAL A 777 -1.86 30.25 22.36
N ARG A 778 -1.95 29.81 23.62
CA ARG A 778 -3.02 28.94 24.10
C ARG A 778 -4.41 29.59 23.94
N ASN A 779 -4.55 30.86 24.31
CA ASN A 779 -5.84 31.56 24.19
C ASN A 779 -6.33 31.61 22.73
N MET A 780 -5.42 31.80 21.77
CA MET A 780 -5.76 31.75 20.35
C MET A 780 -6.11 30.34 19.88
N LEU A 781 -5.38 29.33 20.33
CA LEU A 781 -5.67 27.93 20.03
C LEU A 781 -7.06 27.53 20.53
N ASP A 782 -7.45 27.96 21.72
CA ASP A 782 -8.76 27.63 22.29
C ASP A 782 -9.89 28.21 21.40
N ILE A 783 -9.75 29.45 20.91
CA ILE A 783 -10.68 30.06 19.95
C ILE A 783 -10.73 29.21 18.66
N LEU A 784 -9.58 28.89 18.07
CA LEU A 784 -9.50 28.12 16.83
C LEU A 784 -10.04 26.68 16.97
N ALA A 785 -9.84 26.06 18.14
CA ALA A 785 -10.32 24.72 18.44
C ALA A 785 -11.86 24.69 18.58
N THR A 786 -12.48 25.75 19.13
CA THR A 786 -13.94 25.80 19.26
C THR A 786 -14.65 25.84 17.91
N VAL A 787 -14.07 26.46 16.87
CA VAL A 787 -14.70 26.57 15.54
C VAL A 787 -14.37 25.42 14.60
N ILE A 788 -13.46 24.50 14.95
CA ILE A 788 -12.97 23.47 14.03
C ILE A 788 -14.06 22.54 13.48
N HIS A 789 -15.15 22.35 14.23
CA HIS A 789 -16.27 21.50 13.84
C HIS A 789 -17.30 22.18 12.92
N THR A 790 -17.28 23.51 12.84
CA THR A 790 -18.21 24.30 11.99
C THR A 790 -17.62 24.63 10.62
N LEU A 791 -16.30 24.50 10.46
CA LEU A 791 -15.58 24.79 9.24
C LEU A 791 -15.66 23.64 8.23
N SER A 792 -15.62 23.97 6.93
CA SER A 792 -15.53 22.96 5.87
C SER A 792 -14.19 22.22 5.90
N VAL A 793 -14.17 20.96 5.45
CA VAL A 793 -12.98 20.09 5.44
C VAL A 793 -11.76 20.76 4.80
N ASN A 794 -11.97 21.48 3.69
CA ASN A 794 -10.91 22.21 3.00
C ASN A 794 -10.28 23.27 3.91
N VAL A 795 -11.10 24.05 4.63
CA VAL A 795 -10.61 25.09 5.55
C VAL A 795 -9.91 24.46 6.77
N VAL A 796 -10.48 23.39 7.35
CA VAL A 796 -9.86 22.67 8.47
C VAL A 796 -8.49 22.12 8.10
N ARG A 797 -8.33 21.57 6.89
CA ARG A 797 -7.03 21.09 6.43
C ARG A 797 -5.98 22.20 6.44
N HIS A 798 -6.32 23.39 5.97
CA HIS A 798 -5.41 24.54 6.02
C HIS A 798 -5.15 25.03 7.46
N LEU A 799 -6.18 25.05 8.32
CA LEU A 799 -6.02 25.37 9.74
C LEU A 799 -5.07 24.41 10.45
N VAL A 800 -5.24 23.11 10.27
CA VAL A 800 -4.39 22.09 10.89
C VAL A 800 -2.95 22.20 10.37
N SER A 801 -2.78 22.22 9.05
CA SER A 801 -1.45 22.17 8.41
C SER A 801 -0.63 23.45 8.56
N GLN A 802 -1.28 24.61 8.52
CA GLN A 802 -0.60 25.91 8.54
C GLN A 802 -0.57 26.56 9.93
N CYS A 803 -1.42 26.13 10.86
CA CYS A 803 -1.51 26.71 12.21
C CYS A 803 -1.29 25.67 13.31
N LEU A 804 -2.18 24.67 13.45
CA LEU A 804 -2.17 23.81 14.64
C LEU A 804 -0.90 22.94 14.75
N LEU A 805 -0.49 22.27 13.67
CA LEU A 805 0.72 21.45 13.67
C LEU A 805 2.01 22.28 13.84
N PRO A 806 2.18 23.44 13.17
CA PRO A 806 3.29 24.35 13.45
C PRO A 806 3.36 24.79 14.92
N ILE A 807 2.21 25.12 15.54
CA ILE A 807 2.18 25.50 16.96
C ILE A 807 2.61 24.34 17.85
N ALA A 808 2.10 23.14 17.60
CA ALA A 808 2.48 21.93 18.33
C ALA A 808 3.97 21.61 18.18
N LYS A 809 4.56 21.90 17.00
CA LYS A 809 5.99 21.73 16.74
C LYS A 809 6.85 22.77 17.46
N ALA A 810 6.41 24.03 17.51
CA ALA A 810 7.12 25.10 18.19
C ALA A 810 7.04 24.99 19.72
N ASN A 811 5.92 24.47 20.25
CA ASN A 811 5.66 24.37 21.69
C ASN A 811 5.15 22.97 22.06
N GLU A 812 6.04 22.14 22.59
CA GLU A 812 5.76 20.73 22.92
C GLU A 812 4.56 20.57 23.86
N ALA A 813 4.42 21.43 24.86
CA ALA A 813 3.34 21.35 25.84
C ALA A 813 1.96 21.78 25.28
N LEU A 814 1.87 22.20 24.01
CA LEU A 814 0.62 22.46 23.30
C LEU A 814 0.19 21.30 22.40
N VAL A 815 1.02 20.27 22.22
CA VAL A 815 0.66 19.06 21.45
C VAL A 815 -0.58 18.39 22.07
N GLU A 816 -0.66 18.36 23.41
CA GLU A 816 -1.80 17.83 24.16
C GLU A 816 -3.11 18.62 23.94
N VAL A 817 -3.04 19.86 23.44
CA VAL A 817 -4.23 20.68 23.09
C VAL A 817 -4.60 20.49 21.62
N VAL A 818 -3.60 20.34 20.75
CA VAL A 818 -3.78 20.19 19.30
C VAL A 818 -4.34 18.81 18.92
N LEU A 819 -3.84 17.71 19.53
CA LEU A 819 -4.31 16.35 19.20
C LEU A 819 -5.80 16.15 19.50
N PRO A 820 -6.37 16.61 20.63
CA PRO A 820 -7.81 16.55 20.86
C PRO A 820 -8.63 17.35 19.85
N ALA A 821 -8.18 18.52 19.41
CA ALA A 821 -8.88 19.31 18.39
C ALA A 821 -8.97 18.54 17.05
N CYS A 822 -7.85 17.94 16.62
CA CYS A 822 -7.84 17.06 15.45
C CYS A 822 -8.75 15.84 15.64
N THR A 823 -8.72 15.23 16.83
CA THR A 823 -9.54 14.06 17.16
C THR A 823 -11.03 14.40 17.12
N ALA A 824 -11.44 15.55 17.66
CA ALA A 824 -12.81 16.04 17.64
C ALA A 824 -13.31 16.23 16.19
N PHE A 825 -12.47 16.78 15.30
CA PHE A 825 -12.79 16.89 13.88
C PHE A 825 -13.05 15.53 13.23
N TYR A 826 -12.16 14.55 13.39
CA TYR A 826 -12.36 13.21 12.81
C TYR A 826 -13.55 12.47 13.42
N LYS A 827 -13.79 12.60 14.75
CA LYS A 827 -14.96 11.99 15.41
C LYS A 827 -16.27 12.59 14.86
N HIS A 828 -16.36 13.91 14.74
CA HIS A 828 -17.51 14.59 14.12
C HIS A 828 -17.71 14.15 12.68
N ARG A 829 -16.63 14.09 11.88
CA ARG A 829 -16.72 13.71 10.48
C ARG A 829 -17.10 12.23 10.26
N ALA A 830 -16.64 11.33 11.13
CA ALA A 830 -17.04 9.92 11.06
C ALA A 830 -18.57 9.73 11.26
N GLN A 831 -19.22 10.65 11.97
CA GLN A 831 -20.66 10.62 12.28
C GLN A 831 -21.52 11.34 11.24
N HIS A 832 -21.00 12.34 10.53
CA HIS A 832 -21.75 13.16 9.58
C HIS A 832 -21.36 12.90 8.12
N ARG A 833 -22.23 12.20 7.38
CA ARG A 833 -22.13 12.05 5.92
C ARG A 833 -22.70 13.27 5.19
N THR A 834 -22.01 13.71 4.15
CA THR A 834 -22.54 14.70 3.21
C THR A 834 -23.66 14.09 2.37
N GLN A 835 -24.71 14.87 2.10
CA GLN A 835 -25.91 14.38 1.39
C GLN A 835 -25.69 14.20 -0.13
N ARG A 836 -24.57 14.69 -0.68
CA ARG A 836 -24.26 14.66 -2.12
C ARG A 836 -23.04 13.76 -2.38
N PRO A 837 -23.15 12.75 -3.27
CA PRO A 837 -22.06 11.79 -3.50
C PRO A 837 -20.80 12.44 -4.11
N GLU A 838 -20.94 13.46 -4.95
CA GLU A 838 -19.79 14.19 -5.50
C GLU A 838 -19.00 14.96 -4.42
N ASP A 839 -19.70 15.49 -3.41
CA ASP A 839 -19.08 16.17 -2.26
C ASP A 839 -18.31 15.18 -1.39
N GLU A 840 -18.84 13.97 -1.22
CA GLU A 840 -18.21 12.92 -0.43
C GLU A 840 -16.85 12.50 -1.02
N VAL A 841 -16.74 12.32 -2.34
CA VAL A 841 -15.46 11.99 -3.01
C VAL A 841 -14.41 13.08 -2.78
N ILE A 842 -14.81 14.33 -2.92
CA ILE A 842 -13.94 15.50 -2.76
C ILE A 842 -13.46 15.61 -1.31
N GLU A 843 -14.38 15.49 -0.35
CA GLU A 843 -14.08 15.56 1.08
C GLU A 843 -13.18 14.40 1.50
N ASN A 844 -13.45 13.18 1.05
CA ASN A 844 -12.61 12.00 1.34
C ASN A 844 -11.18 12.19 0.82
N LYS A 845 -10.99 12.78 -0.36
CA LYS A 845 -9.66 13.12 -0.88
C LYS A 845 -8.95 14.17 -0.02
N GLN A 846 -9.66 15.18 0.46
CA GLN A 846 -9.09 16.20 1.36
C GLN A 846 -8.72 15.62 2.73
N ILE A 847 -9.60 14.80 3.31
CA ILE A 847 -9.36 14.09 4.58
C ILE A 847 -8.17 13.15 4.43
N PHE A 848 -8.04 12.45 3.29
CA PHE A 848 -6.87 11.63 2.97
C PHE A 848 -5.57 12.42 2.94
N HIS A 849 -5.56 13.62 2.36
CA HIS A 849 -4.36 14.46 2.38
C HIS A 849 -4.05 14.99 3.79
N LEU A 850 -5.07 15.42 4.53
CA LEU A 850 -4.93 15.86 5.91
C LEU A 850 -4.37 14.74 6.80
N SER A 851 -4.84 13.51 6.62
CA SER A 851 -4.36 12.38 7.43
C SER A 851 -2.89 12.06 7.16
N LYS A 852 -2.39 12.25 5.92
CA LYS A 852 -0.95 12.13 5.61
C LYS A 852 -0.11 13.14 6.36
N GLU A 853 -0.57 14.38 6.45
CA GLU A 853 0.13 15.46 7.18
C GLU A 853 0.19 15.14 8.69
N ILE A 854 -0.92 14.66 9.26
CA ILE A 854 -0.98 14.22 10.66
C ILE A 854 -0.11 13.00 10.93
N PHE A 855 -0.14 11.98 10.07
CA PHE A 855 0.69 10.78 10.21
C PHE A 855 2.19 11.11 10.11
N THR A 856 2.54 12.06 9.24
CA THR A 856 3.91 12.56 9.14
C THR A 856 4.32 13.27 10.43
N PHE A 857 3.44 14.10 11.00
CA PHE A 857 3.67 14.75 12.28
C PHE A 857 3.84 13.74 13.41
N ILE A 858 2.93 12.78 13.59
CA ILE A 858 3.02 11.74 14.63
C ILE A 858 4.34 10.96 14.47
N ARG A 859 4.70 10.56 13.24
CA ARG A 859 5.93 9.83 13.01
C ARG A 859 7.18 10.64 13.39
N LEU A 860 7.28 11.88 12.89
CA LEU A 860 8.49 12.69 13.05
C LEU A 860 8.62 13.34 14.43
N GLU A 861 7.52 13.87 14.96
CA GLU A 861 7.51 14.72 16.15
C GLU A 861 7.07 13.96 17.41
N VAL A 862 6.53 12.74 17.29
CA VAL A 862 6.11 11.92 18.44
C VAL A 862 6.91 10.61 18.52
N LEU A 863 6.83 9.76 17.51
CA LEU A 863 7.47 8.44 17.52
C LEU A 863 9.00 8.51 17.40
N ASN A 864 9.55 9.25 16.43
CA ASN A 864 10.99 9.35 16.22
C ASN A 864 11.71 10.05 17.39
N LEU A 865 11.02 10.96 18.07
CA LEU A 865 11.51 11.65 19.27
C LEU A 865 11.23 10.87 20.57
N LYS A 866 10.63 9.67 20.47
CA LYS A 866 10.30 8.79 21.61
C LYS A 866 9.48 9.49 22.71
N ARG A 867 8.56 10.38 22.33
CA ARG A 867 7.74 11.14 23.30
C ARG A 867 6.66 10.31 24.00
N LEU A 868 6.47 9.05 23.58
CA LEU A 868 5.47 8.15 24.16
C LEU A 868 6.00 7.36 25.37
N ASP A 869 7.32 7.25 25.51
CA ASP A 869 7.97 6.44 26.54
C ASP A 869 7.52 6.91 27.94
N GLY A 870 6.96 5.99 28.73
CA GLY A 870 6.41 6.29 30.07
C GLY A 870 5.18 7.20 30.16
N ASN A 871 4.57 7.68 29.05
CA ASN A 871 3.40 8.58 29.08
C ASN A 871 2.12 7.95 28.52
N VAL A 872 1.42 7.19 29.36
CA VAL A 872 0.18 6.45 29.01
C VAL A 872 -0.93 7.35 28.46
N ARG A 873 -1.14 8.54 29.04
CA ARG A 873 -2.22 9.46 28.63
C ARG A 873 -1.96 10.05 27.24
N PHE A 874 -0.71 10.36 26.96
CA PHE A 874 -0.31 10.86 25.65
C PHE A 874 -0.43 9.77 24.59
N THR A 875 -0.01 8.54 24.90
CA THR A 875 -0.22 7.35 24.03
C THR A 875 -1.69 7.12 23.72
N GLN A 876 -2.57 7.20 24.72
CA GLN A 876 -4.02 7.11 24.51
C GLN A 876 -4.53 8.19 23.56
N SER A 877 -4.08 9.44 23.73
CA SER A 877 -4.50 10.56 22.86
C SER A 877 -4.07 10.37 21.40
N VAL A 878 -2.86 9.83 21.18
CA VAL A 878 -2.36 9.49 19.84
C VAL A 878 -3.16 8.35 19.23
N LEU A 879 -3.42 7.28 19.99
CA LEU A 879 -4.23 6.16 19.53
C LEU A 879 -5.66 6.59 19.21
N ASP A 880 -6.27 7.45 20.03
CA ASP A 880 -7.61 8.01 19.80
C ASP A 880 -7.70 8.76 18.47
N LEU A 881 -6.68 9.57 18.15
CA LEU A 881 -6.59 10.27 16.87
C LEU A 881 -6.44 9.28 15.70
N LEU A 882 -5.55 8.30 15.81
CA LEU A 882 -5.30 7.30 14.77
C LEU A 882 -6.54 6.43 14.51
N LEU A 883 -7.23 5.99 15.56
CA LEU A 883 -8.49 5.23 15.48
C LEU A 883 -9.63 6.06 14.89
N SER A 884 -9.73 7.34 15.26
CA SER A 884 -10.73 8.25 14.69
C SER A 884 -10.49 8.50 13.21
N THR A 885 -9.21 8.58 12.81
CA THR A 885 -8.80 8.69 11.41
C THR A 885 -9.12 7.42 10.62
N LEU A 886 -8.83 6.24 11.20
CA LEU A 886 -9.17 4.94 10.62
C LEU A 886 -10.68 4.81 10.34
N ARG A 887 -11.53 5.22 11.30
CA ARG A 887 -13.00 5.19 11.15
C ARG A 887 -13.54 6.05 10.01
N CYS A 888 -12.76 7.02 9.53
CA CYS A 888 -13.11 7.83 8.36
C CYS A 888 -12.83 7.11 7.03
N GLY A 889 -12.19 5.93 7.03
CA GLY A 889 -11.89 5.17 5.81
C GLY A 889 -10.77 5.74 4.94
N VAL A 890 -9.92 6.61 5.50
CA VAL A 890 -8.81 7.22 4.76
C VAL A 890 -7.46 6.68 5.22
N ASN A 891 -6.54 6.42 4.27
CA ASN A 891 -5.19 5.91 4.52
C ASN A 891 -5.14 4.71 5.49
N VAL A 892 -6.08 3.76 5.32
CA VAL A 892 -6.28 2.61 6.22
C VAL A 892 -4.98 1.86 6.52
N GLY A 893 -4.17 1.58 5.50
CA GLY A 893 -2.89 0.85 5.68
C GLY A 893 -1.89 1.59 6.56
N GLU A 894 -1.70 2.90 6.36
CA GLU A 894 -0.76 3.71 7.15
C GLU A 894 -1.28 3.94 8.57
N ALA A 895 -2.59 4.17 8.74
CA ALA A 895 -3.22 4.28 10.05
C ALA A 895 -3.01 2.99 10.86
N THR A 896 -3.28 1.83 10.27
CA THR A 896 -3.08 0.52 10.88
C THR A 896 -1.62 0.30 11.27
N ARG A 897 -0.69 0.61 10.35
CA ARG A 897 0.75 0.50 10.61
C ARG A 897 1.17 1.33 11.82
N LEU A 898 0.75 2.60 11.87
CA LEU A 898 1.09 3.50 12.98
C LEU A 898 0.44 3.07 14.30
N ILE A 899 -0.81 2.58 14.28
CA ILE A 899 -1.46 2.00 15.47
C ILE A 899 -0.63 0.83 15.98
N THR A 900 -0.28 -0.13 15.11
CA THR A 900 0.52 -1.29 15.50
C THR A 900 1.90 -0.86 16.02
N THR A 901 2.61 0.03 15.32
CA THR A 901 3.93 0.53 15.77
C THR A 901 3.84 1.21 17.14
N THR A 902 2.82 2.04 17.36
CA THR A 902 2.58 2.73 18.64
C THR A 902 2.33 1.73 19.77
N LEU A 903 1.51 0.70 19.52
CA LEU A 903 1.25 -0.35 20.49
C LEU A 903 2.51 -1.17 20.79
N THR A 904 3.28 -1.56 19.78
CA THR A 904 4.51 -2.35 19.98
C THR A 904 5.56 -1.55 20.76
N SER A 905 5.80 -0.28 20.40
CA SER A 905 6.81 0.54 21.09
C SER A 905 6.51 0.73 22.57
N CYS A 906 5.24 0.90 22.94
CA CYS A 906 4.86 1.10 24.33
C CYS A 906 4.79 -0.22 25.13
N MET A 907 4.53 -1.35 24.47
CA MET A 907 4.46 -2.66 25.14
C MET A 907 5.85 -3.24 25.47
N ASP A 908 6.86 -2.87 24.68
CA ASP A 908 8.26 -3.26 24.89
C ASP A 908 9.01 -2.33 25.87
N ASP A 909 8.34 -1.29 26.39
CA ASP A 909 8.93 -0.33 27.33
C ASP A 909 9.10 -0.94 28.72
N ALA A 910 10.35 -1.27 29.07
CA ALA A 910 10.74 -1.85 30.35
C ALA A 910 10.59 -0.87 31.54
N THR A 911 10.31 0.42 31.29
CA THR A 911 10.19 1.45 32.34
C THR A 911 8.78 1.60 32.91
N LEU A 912 7.77 0.95 32.32
CA LEU A 912 6.40 1.00 32.79
C LEU A 912 6.21 0.27 34.13
N ASN A 913 5.52 0.92 35.07
CA ASN A 913 5.08 0.27 36.30
C ASN A 913 3.91 -0.72 36.02
N ALA A 914 3.58 -1.57 37.00
CA ALA A 914 2.57 -2.61 36.81
C ALA A 914 1.16 -2.07 36.49
N THR A 915 0.77 -0.94 37.06
CA THR A 915 -0.53 -0.30 36.83
C THR A 915 -0.63 0.26 35.41
N ASP A 916 0.39 1.00 34.98
CA ASP A 916 0.48 1.58 33.64
C ASP A 916 0.54 0.50 32.56
N ARG A 917 1.24 -0.61 32.84
CA ARG A 917 1.26 -1.79 31.96
C ARG A 917 -0.13 -2.42 31.79
N SER A 918 -0.93 -2.49 32.86
CA SER A 918 -2.33 -2.96 32.79
C SER A 918 -3.20 -2.05 31.92
N ILE A 919 -3.09 -0.74 32.11
CA ILE A 919 -3.84 0.25 31.32
C ILE A 919 -3.44 0.17 29.83
N MET A 920 -2.16 -0.07 29.54
CA MET A 920 -1.68 -0.23 28.17
C MET A 920 -2.15 -1.53 27.51
N LEU A 921 -2.20 -2.64 28.25
CA LEU A 921 -2.81 -3.88 27.78
C LEU A 921 -4.29 -3.68 27.42
N GLU A 922 -5.07 -3.02 28.28
CA GLU A 922 -6.48 -2.69 28.01
C GLU A 922 -6.64 -1.79 26.78
N THR A 923 -5.75 -0.80 26.65
CA THR A 923 -5.73 0.11 25.51
C THR A 923 -5.41 -0.64 24.21
N ALA A 924 -4.47 -1.58 24.23
CA ALA A 924 -4.13 -2.43 23.07
C ALA A 924 -5.31 -3.32 22.65
N VAL A 925 -5.98 -3.94 23.62
CA VAL A 925 -7.20 -4.76 23.41
C VAL A 925 -8.34 -3.90 22.84
N HIS A 926 -8.50 -2.67 23.33
CA HIS A 926 -9.49 -1.71 22.82
C HIS A 926 -9.19 -1.25 21.39
N ALA A 927 -7.94 -0.88 21.10
CA ALA A 927 -7.52 -0.46 19.77
C ALA A 927 -7.68 -1.60 18.74
N TYR A 928 -7.26 -2.81 19.09
CA TYR A 928 -7.47 -4.00 18.28
C TYR A 928 -8.97 -4.26 18.03
N GLY A 929 -9.80 -4.14 19.05
CA GLY A 929 -11.25 -4.23 18.93
C GLY A 929 -11.84 -3.18 17.98
N CYS A 930 -11.39 -1.94 18.04
CA CYS A 930 -11.85 -0.88 17.15
C CYS A 930 -11.45 -1.14 15.68
N MET A 931 -10.27 -1.70 15.44
CA MET A 931 -9.85 -2.10 14.08
C MET A 931 -10.72 -3.26 13.56
N LEU A 932 -11.06 -4.23 14.41
CA LEU A 932 -12.01 -5.30 14.06
C LEU A 932 -13.39 -4.72 13.70
N ASP A 933 -13.94 -3.85 14.54
CA ASP A 933 -15.24 -3.20 14.27
C ASP A 933 -15.24 -2.46 12.92
N PHE A 934 -14.13 -1.80 12.60
CA PHE A 934 -13.98 -1.11 11.33
C PHE A 934 -13.93 -2.08 10.14
N VAL A 935 -13.19 -3.19 10.23
CA VAL A 935 -13.13 -4.21 9.15
C VAL A 935 -14.50 -4.81 8.86
N VAL A 936 -15.27 -5.09 9.92
CA VAL A 936 -16.57 -5.77 9.83
C VAL A 936 -17.69 -4.81 9.42
N GLY A 937 -17.69 -3.60 9.97
CA GLY A 937 -18.80 -2.64 9.85
C GLY A 937 -18.63 -1.56 8.78
N ALA A 938 -17.45 -1.41 8.16
CA ALA A 938 -17.25 -0.41 7.12
C ALA A 938 -17.86 -0.83 5.77
N ASP A 939 -18.67 0.07 5.18
CA ASP A 939 -19.19 -0.08 3.81
C ASP A 939 -18.05 -0.21 2.78
N ASP A 940 -18.33 -0.83 1.62
CA ASP A 940 -17.35 -1.03 0.53
C ASP A 940 -16.75 0.29 0.02
N ASP A 941 -17.48 1.40 0.16
CA ASP A 941 -16.99 2.75 -0.19
C ASP A 941 -15.88 3.24 0.77
N LYS A 942 -15.94 2.86 2.05
CA LYS A 942 -14.96 3.26 3.08
C LYS A 942 -13.79 2.28 3.19
N LEU A 943 -14.05 1.01 2.92
CA LEU A 943 -13.05 -0.05 2.98
C LEU A 943 -13.25 -1.00 1.80
N PRO A 944 -12.64 -0.68 0.63
CA PRO A 944 -12.77 -1.51 -0.56
C PRO A 944 -12.34 -2.95 -0.29
N PRO A 945 -12.89 -3.95 -1.01
CA PRO A 945 -12.66 -5.37 -0.72
C PRO A 945 -11.18 -5.73 -0.58
N ARG A 946 -10.31 -5.26 -1.48
CA ARG A 946 -8.86 -5.51 -1.42
C ARG A 946 -8.22 -4.95 -0.14
N GLN A 947 -8.59 -3.74 0.27
CA GLN A 947 -8.07 -3.13 1.51
C GLN A 947 -8.66 -3.80 2.76
N ARG A 948 -9.92 -4.23 2.69
CA ARG A 948 -10.56 -5.04 3.75
C ARG A 948 -9.80 -6.33 3.97
N GLU A 949 -9.43 -7.03 2.90
CA GLU A 949 -8.66 -8.26 2.97
C GLU A 949 -7.24 -8.04 3.53
N GLN A 950 -6.56 -6.97 3.14
CA GLN A 950 -5.24 -6.60 3.67
C GLN A 950 -5.29 -6.29 5.17
N LEU A 951 -6.27 -5.49 5.60
CA LEU A 951 -6.47 -5.17 7.01
C LEU A 951 -6.86 -6.42 7.82
N ALA A 952 -7.76 -7.25 7.31
CA ALA A 952 -8.11 -8.53 7.91
C ALA A 952 -6.91 -9.46 8.09
N SER A 953 -6.03 -9.52 7.09
CA SER A 953 -4.79 -10.32 7.15
C SER A 953 -3.82 -9.77 8.19
N SER A 954 -3.69 -8.44 8.30
CA SER A 954 -2.87 -7.78 9.32
C SER A 954 -3.39 -8.06 10.74
N LEU A 955 -4.72 -8.03 10.92
CA LEU A 955 -5.36 -8.37 12.20
C LEU A 955 -5.23 -9.86 12.53
N ALA A 956 -5.23 -10.73 11.53
CA ALA A 956 -4.95 -12.15 11.69
C ALA A 956 -3.52 -12.37 12.18
N ASP A 957 -2.54 -11.68 11.60
CA ASP A 957 -1.14 -11.77 12.04
C ASP A 957 -0.97 -11.28 13.48
N MET A 958 -1.58 -10.15 13.84
CA MET A 958 -1.56 -9.66 15.23
C MET A 958 -2.19 -10.66 16.21
N TYR A 959 -3.33 -11.25 15.85
CA TYR A 959 -4.00 -12.25 16.67
C TYR A 959 -3.15 -13.51 16.85
N LEU A 960 -2.62 -14.03 15.74
CA LEU A 960 -1.88 -15.27 15.68
C LEU A 960 -0.53 -15.17 16.40
N THR A 961 0.14 -14.02 16.32
CA THR A 961 1.45 -13.78 16.96
C THR A 961 1.33 -13.50 18.45
N SER A 962 0.28 -12.79 18.87
CA SER A 962 0.12 -12.32 20.25
C SER A 962 -0.94 -13.10 21.04
N TYR A 963 -1.42 -14.25 20.55
CA TYR A 963 -2.40 -15.07 21.27
C TYR A 963 -1.84 -15.48 22.66
N PRO A 964 -2.59 -15.33 23.77
CA PRO A 964 -4.03 -15.03 23.85
C PRO A 964 -4.41 -13.54 24.06
N LEU A 965 -3.47 -12.59 23.94
CA LEU A 965 -3.69 -11.16 24.29
C LEU A 965 -4.96 -10.56 23.68
N TYR A 966 -5.20 -10.77 22.39
CA TYR A 966 -6.32 -10.18 21.66
C TYR A 966 -7.59 -11.05 21.65
N ALA A 967 -7.57 -12.24 22.27
CA ALA A 967 -8.74 -13.12 22.39
C ALA A 967 -9.96 -12.46 23.07
N PRO A 968 -9.80 -11.61 24.11
CA PRO A 968 -10.93 -10.90 24.72
C PRO A 968 -11.68 -10.01 23.72
N SER A 969 -10.99 -9.32 22.80
CA SER A 969 -11.62 -8.46 21.79
C SER A 969 -12.52 -9.24 20.83
N ILE A 970 -12.15 -10.47 20.48
CA ILE A 970 -12.96 -11.35 19.63
C ILE A 970 -14.15 -11.92 20.41
N ARG A 971 -13.92 -12.42 21.63
CA ARG A 971 -15.01 -12.95 22.49
C ARG A 971 -16.08 -11.91 22.81
N ALA A 972 -15.73 -10.63 22.85
CA ALA A 972 -16.69 -9.55 23.06
C ALA A 972 -17.63 -9.29 21.86
N ARG A 973 -17.30 -9.79 20.66
CA ARG A 973 -18.00 -9.48 19.40
C ARG A 973 -18.70 -10.68 18.77
N TYR A 974 -18.23 -11.88 19.09
CA TYR A 974 -18.71 -13.12 18.47
C TYR A 974 -19.13 -14.13 19.54
N GLN A 975 -20.09 -14.99 19.20
CA GLN A 975 -20.55 -16.07 20.08
C GLN A 975 -19.38 -16.97 20.50
N GLN A 976 -19.33 -17.34 21.78
CA GLN A 976 -18.24 -18.12 22.35
C GLN A 976 -18.00 -19.44 21.59
N GLU A 977 -19.06 -20.17 21.23
CA GLU A 977 -18.98 -21.41 20.45
C GLU A 977 -18.27 -21.21 19.11
N ARG A 978 -18.60 -20.15 18.38
CA ARG A 978 -17.95 -19.80 17.10
C ARG A 978 -16.48 -19.41 17.29
N VAL A 979 -16.15 -18.71 18.37
CA VAL A 979 -14.77 -18.32 18.69
C VAL A 979 -13.93 -19.55 19.09
N GLU A 980 -14.51 -20.48 19.82
CA GLU A 980 -13.88 -21.76 20.15
C GLU A 980 -13.67 -22.62 18.90
N GLU A 981 -14.66 -22.67 18.00
CA GLU A 981 -14.55 -23.32 16.69
C GLU A 981 -13.43 -22.70 15.85
N LEU A 982 -13.37 -21.36 15.73
CA LEU A 982 -12.28 -20.67 15.06
C LEU A 982 -10.93 -21.04 15.67
N ASN A 983 -10.79 -20.92 16.99
CA ASN A 983 -9.52 -21.21 17.67
C ASN A 983 -9.10 -22.67 17.48
N ALA A 984 -10.06 -23.61 17.44
CA ALA A 984 -9.77 -25.00 17.14
C ALA A 984 -9.33 -25.18 15.68
N HIS A 985 -9.96 -24.52 14.71
CA HIS A 985 -9.52 -24.54 13.31
C HIS A 985 -8.13 -23.94 13.11
N LEU A 986 -7.83 -22.82 13.80
CA LEU A 986 -6.51 -22.19 13.78
C LEU A 986 -5.45 -23.07 14.48
N ALA A 987 -5.84 -23.89 15.45
CA ALA A 987 -4.94 -24.85 16.11
C ALA A 987 -4.67 -26.10 15.26
N ILE A 988 -5.67 -26.58 14.52
CA ILE A 988 -5.58 -27.76 13.62
C ILE A 988 -4.78 -27.43 12.35
N SER A 989 -5.00 -26.25 11.78
CA SER A 989 -4.31 -25.84 10.56
C SER A 989 -2.80 -25.77 10.79
N ALA A 990 -2.01 -26.40 9.92
CA ALA A 990 -0.55 -26.38 10.00
C ALA A 990 0.12 -25.30 9.12
N ARG A 991 -0.69 -24.52 8.39
CA ARG A 991 -0.24 -23.51 7.42
C ARG A 991 -0.70 -22.10 7.82
N MET A 992 0.20 -21.12 7.73
CA MET A 992 -0.08 -19.74 8.14
C MET A 992 -1.08 -19.04 7.19
N ASP A 993 -1.00 -19.30 5.89
CA ASP A 993 -1.91 -18.75 4.89
C ASP A 993 -3.34 -19.26 5.10
N THR A 994 -3.51 -20.56 5.39
CA THR A 994 -4.81 -21.13 5.76
C THR A 994 -5.35 -20.51 7.04
N LYS A 995 -4.51 -20.28 8.07
CA LYS A 995 -4.94 -19.59 9.30
C LYS A 995 -5.40 -18.17 9.06
N ARG A 996 -4.63 -17.38 8.29
CA ARG A 996 -5.02 -16.01 7.91
C ARG A 996 -6.34 -16.01 7.16
N ARG A 997 -6.47 -16.90 6.17
CA ARG A 997 -7.70 -17.05 5.38
C ARG A 997 -8.89 -17.40 6.26
N ARG A 998 -8.76 -18.36 7.17
CA ARG A 998 -9.84 -18.78 8.08
C ARG A 998 -10.22 -17.69 9.08
N PHE A 999 -9.24 -17.00 9.65
CA PHE A 999 -9.48 -15.84 10.50
C PHE A 999 -10.24 -14.74 9.74
N ARG A 1000 -9.80 -14.45 8.52
CA ARG A 1000 -10.45 -13.48 7.63
C ARG A 1000 -11.88 -13.89 7.28
N GLU A 1001 -12.10 -15.14 6.88
CA GLU A 1001 -13.43 -15.68 6.61
C GLU A 1001 -14.33 -15.57 7.83
N PHE A 1002 -13.83 -15.90 9.02
CA PHE A 1002 -14.57 -15.79 10.28
C PHE A 1002 -15.01 -14.36 10.59
N ILE A 1003 -14.10 -13.38 10.50
CA ILE A 1003 -14.46 -11.99 10.83
C ILE A 1003 -15.36 -11.36 9.75
N LEU A 1004 -15.23 -11.78 8.49
CA LEU A 1004 -16.02 -11.24 7.37
C LEU A 1004 -17.38 -11.93 7.21
N GLN A 1005 -17.65 -13.04 7.90
CA GLN A 1005 -18.98 -13.61 7.98
C GLN A 1005 -19.91 -12.63 8.70
N LYS A 1006 -20.96 -12.16 8.00
CA LYS A 1006 -21.96 -11.25 8.57
C LYS A 1006 -22.47 -11.82 9.89
N THR A 1007 -22.31 -11.05 10.96
CA THR A 1007 -22.92 -11.27 12.28
C THR A 1007 -24.45 -11.18 12.15
N GLY A 1008 -25.07 -12.24 11.64
CA GLY A 1008 -26.50 -12.29 11.34
C GLY A 1008 -26.97 -13.57 10.64
N ASP A 1009 -26.10 -14.25 9.89
CA ASP A 1009 -26.46 -15.55 9.31
C ASP A 1009 -26.20 -16.67 10.33
N THR A 1010 -27.08 -16.75 11.30
CA THR A 1010 -27.48 -18.04 11.87
C THR A 1010 -28.71 -18.50 11.11
N VAL A 1011 -28.55 -19.59 10.34
CA VAL A 1011 -29.60 -20.38 9.68
C VAL A 1011 -30.13 -19.84 8.34
N ASP A 1012 -29.43 -20.12 7.24
CA ASP A 1012 -29.96 -20.88 6.07
C ASP A 1012 -28.98 -20.84 4.86
N THR A 1013 -27.87 -21.57 4.94
CA THR A 1013 -27.11 -22.00 3.75
C THR A 1013 -27.82 -23.12 2.95
N ARG A 1014 -29.16 -23.18 3.02
CA ARG A 1014 -29.98 -24.02 2.14
C ARG A 1014 -30.54 -23.27 0.92
N LEU A 1015 -30.30 -21.96 0.75
CA LEU A 1015 -30.91 -21.20 -0.37
C LEU A 1015 -30.03 -20.22 -1.16
N SER A 1016 -28.72 -20.10 -0.92
CA SER A 1016 -27.87 -19.16 -1.69
C SER A 1016 -27.00 -19.81 -2.78
N ALA A 1017 -27.56 -20.78 -3.49
CA ALA A 1017 -27.03 -21.26 -4.76
C ALA A 1017 -28.06 -21.04 -5.88
N CYS A 1018 -28.49 -19.79 -6.05
CA CYS A 1018 -29.21 -19.28 -7.22
C CYS A 1018 -29.17 -17.74 -7.20
N SER A 1019 -28.06 -17.18 -7.69
CA SER A 1019 -27.99 -15.86 -8.34
C SER A 1019 -26.73 -15.80 -9.19
#